data_AF-A0A936FMI5-F1
#
_entry.id   AF-A0A936FMI5-F1
#
_cell.length_a   1.000
_cell.length_b   1.000
_cell.length_c   1.000
_cell.angle_alpha   90.00
_cell.angle_beta   90.00
_cell.angle_gamma   90.00
#
_symmetry.space_group_name_H-M   'P 1'
#
loop_
_entity.id
_entity.type
_entity.pdbx_description
1 polymer ?
#
loop_
_entity_poly.entity_id
_entity_poly.type
_entity_poly.pdbx_seq_one_letter_code
_entity_poly.pdbx_strand_id
1 'polypeptide(L)'
;MSSDRARRARIVSTRFGTFGSLATASFVVAVVSGVLLAAPYDAGDAYNSLAALLLANPAGTFFRNLHYWAGQACLVLTLFHTWDHLRARTERRVAVGVWLRLVASAALITFIMLSGFLLRGDADAQQAYRILREATAQIPLVGPDLALLVFGATGALSVIYVQHAATATVVVWLFVIEHSRRVWPRPDSLLAMLVALVVVSLLASPGLHDGLDPVVKGPWYFLGLQEILHWTPWPNAVVAAMVAVLALLFTVRVVGTPRASIVKSLLVVVAIGYAGLCATGAFMRGENWAWGPTWPGATGNPRLGWVFASTPGAPTPLPSPLPTVMGRPDGCLVCHRGVTGLGNAHRPDAVGCASCHGGDALTLDKARAHAGMDVVPGNLATARLQCGQSACHAAIVPRVERSVMATMSGVVGVTRTVFADDGAAAGGAAPHVAELGHEGVDLHLRQACAMCHLGRKKTEVGPNGEDSFGGGCNACHLSYDPPARAALQAYAVSKDAGRAEPPTAHPAIGLDIGNGQCFSCHSRSGRISTSYEGWHEMHEPPAHASDPERPRPSRYRVLADTRVFEQVVPDIHHQRGLDCIDCHTANETMGDGTAHASKSAQLRVGCEDCHARPGATLPAVAATTLDPESRRILALRDWPGVARDRHVRARSGEPLVNVVVDGTGRPQLIRKRTGERRPLKAMAAVCAEGGGHERLSCGSCHTAWAPRCPTCHTAFDRRIERYDWLAEAYVQGSWEEEAGPFFANPPTLGLRRGAAATGSKEAIDTFVPGMIMTLDRTFRAGEPPDVVFRRLYARIEPHTTRTEARSCKSCHNDPEALGYGRGQLRLERVSPGVARWTFVPAAPALPQDGLPADAWIPFLGTRTGRVSTRDDVRPFNVEEQRRILTVGACLTCHDERSPPMQRAVADFKAVVAARRPVCLLPSWK
;
A
#
# COMPACT_ATOMS: atom_id res chain seq x y z
N MET A 1 52.87 33.67 -50.65
CA MET A 1 52.96 33.83 -49.18
C MET A 1 51.60 33.49 -48.60
N SER A 2 51.46 32.33 -47.94
CA SER A 2 50.17 31.77 -47.50
C SER A 2 50.10 31.73 -45.97
N SER A 3 49.23 32.57 -45.42
CA SER A 3 48.89 32.65 -44.00
C SER A 3 47.73 31.70 -43.69
N ASP A 4 48.01 30.45 -43.33
CA ASP A 4 47.05 29.66 -42.55
C ASP A 4 47.73 28.55 -41.73
N ARG A 5 48.63 28.93 -40.82
CA ARG A 5 49.05 28.04 -39.72
C ARG A 5 48.03 28.16 -38.59
N ALA A 6 46.84 27.58 -38.78
CA ALA A 6 45.92 27.33 -37.68
C ALA A 6 46.66 26.54 -36.58
N ARG A 7 46.81 27.17 -35.40
CA ARG A 7 47.54 26.66 -34.24
C ARG A 7 46.92 25.32 -33.81
N ARG A 8 47.54 24.18 -34.15
CA ARG A 8 47.05 22.85 -33.73
C ARG A 8 47.09 22.76 -32.21
N ALA A 9 45.98 22.34 -31.58
CA ALA A 9 45.92 22.08 -30.15
C ALA A 9 46.95 21.00 -29.78
N ARG A 10 47.68 21.20 -28.66
CA ARG A 10 48.62 20.19 -28.14
C ARG A 10 47.83 19.09 -27.43
N ILE A 11 48.32 17.85 -27.55
CA ILE A 11 47.83 16.70 -26.77
C ILE A 11 47.98 17.03 -25.28
N VAL A 12 46.94 16.73 -24.49
CA VAL A 12 46.98 16.91 -23.05
C VAL A 12 47.90 15.85 -22.45
N SER A 13 48.92 16.31 -21.73
CA SER A 13 49.80 15.45 -20.95
C SER A 13 49.89 15.99 -19.55
N THR A 14 49.76 15.10 -18.57
CA THR A 14 50.04 15.38 -17.16
C THR A 14 51.49 15.00 -16.84
N ARG A 15 51.95 15.27 -15.62
CA ARG A 15 53.23 14.77 -15.11
C ARG A 15 53.32 13.24 -15.12
N PHE A 16 52.18 12.54 -15.14
CA PHE A 16 52.06 11.09 -15.13
C PHE A 16 51.80 10.48 -16.51
N GLY A 17 51.80 11.30 -17.58
CA GLY A 17 51.59 10.87 -18.96
C GLY A 17 50.28 11.38 -19.59
N THR A 18 49.96 10.85 -20.77
CA THR A 18 48.77 11.19 -21.55
C THR A 18 47.57 10.34 -21.12
N PHE A 19 46.35 10.71 -21.53
CA PHE A 19 45.18 9.87 -21.28
C PHE A 19 45.34 8.43 -21.80
N GLY A 20 46.05 8.23 -22.92
CA GLY A 20 46.33 6.90 -23.46
C GLY A 20 47.27 6.05 -22.59
N SER A 21 48.30 6.67 -21.97
CA SER A 21 49.19 5.92 -21.06
C SER A 21 48.50 5.56 -19.75
N LEU A 22 47.62 6.43 -19.25
CA LEU A 22 46.78 6.16 -18.09
C LEU A 22 45.69 5.11 -18.38
N ALA A 23 45.09 5.12 -19.58
CA ALA A 23 44.14 4.09 -20.03
C ALA A 23 44.81 2.71 -20.12
N THR A 24 46.01 2.65 -20.71
CA THR A 24 46.79 1.40 -20.81
C THR A 24 47.17 0.87 -19.42
N ALA A 25 47.56 1.77 -18.50
CA ALA A 25 47.81 1.40 -17.11
C ALA A 25 46.57 0.81 -16.44
N SER A 26 45.41 1.46 -16.59
CA SER A 26 44.13 0.98 -16.05
C SER A 26 43.74 -0.38 -16.63
N PHE A 27 43.91 -0.57 -17.94
CA PHE A 27 43.65 -1.85 -18.61
C PHE A 27 44.51 -2.99 -18.03
N VAL A 28 45.82 -2.77 -17.86
CA VAL A 28 46.71 -3.78 -17.27
C VAL A 28 46.34 -4.10 -15.82
N VAL A 29 45.99 -3.08 -15.02
CA VAL A 29 45.50 -3.30 -13.64
C VAL A 29 44.21 -4.13 -13.65
N ALA A 30 43.28 -3.87 -14.58
CA ALA A 30 42.06 -4.65 -14.73
C ALA A 30 42.36 -6.11 -15.11
N VAL A 31 43.28 -6.36 -16.06
CA VAL A 31 43.67 -7.73 -16.45
C VAL A 31 44.26 -8.49 -15.26
N VAL A 32 45.23 -7.91 -14.55
CA VAL A 32 45.90 -8.57 -13.42
C VAL A 32 44.91 -8.86 -12.28
N SER A 33 44.07 -7.89 -11.93
CA SER A 33 43.03 -8.10 -10.90
C SER A 33 41.97 -9.11 -11.35
N GLY A 34 41.65 -9.19 -12.64
CA GLY A 34 40.73 -10.18 -13.20
C GLY A 34 41.26 -11.62 -13.11
N VAL A 35 42.56 -11.82 -13.37
CA VAL A 35 43.21 -13.13 -13.19
C VAL A 35 43.13 -13.61 -11.74
N LEU A 36 43.32 -12.70 -10.77
CA LEU A 36 43.20 -13.02 -9.35
C LEU A 36 41.76 -13.35 -8.93
N LEU A 37 40.75 -12.80 -9.63
CA LEU A 37 39.34 -13.10 -9.42
C LEU A 37 38.88 -14.40 -10.07
N ALA A 38 39.63 -14.93 -11.03
CA ALA A 38 39.25 -16.17 -11.72
C ALA A 38 39.21 -17.38 -10.78
N ALA A 39 39.99 -17.37 -9.69
CA ALA A 39 40.01 -18.45 -8.71
C ALA A 39 38.74 -18.53 -7.82
N PRO A 40 38.27 -17.44 -7.19
CA PRO A 40 37.05 -17.47 -6.37
C PRO A 40 35.73 -17.35 -7.16
N TYR A 41 35.77 -17.03 -8.45
CA TYR A 41 34.57 -16.82 -9.27
C TYR A 41 34.09 -18.12 -9.94
N ASP A 42 32.79 -18.36 -9.91
CA ASP A 42 32.16 -19.49 -10.61
C ASP A 42 31.16 -18.97 -11.65
N ALA A 43 31.41 -19.24 -12.93
CA ALA A 43 30.49 -18.83 -14.01
C ALA A 43 29.18 -19.64 -14.04
N GLY A 44 29.14 -20.81 -13.41
CA GLY A 44 27.93 -21.62 -13.22
C GLY A 44 27.03 -21.10 -12.10
N ASP A 45 27.62 -20.44 -11.10
CA ASP A 45 26.92 -19.82 -9.97
C ASP A 45 27.45 -18.40 -9.66
N ALA A 46 27.37 -17.54 -10.67
CA ALA A 46 28.02 -16.23 -10.69
C ALA A 46 27.60 -15.31 -9.54
N TYR A 47 26.30 -15.24 -9.26
CA TYR A 47 25.79 -14.37 -8.19
C TYR A 47 26.26 -14.86 -6.81
N ASN A 48 26.09 -16.14 -6.51
CA ASN A 48 26.39 -16.66 -5.18
C ASN A 48 27.90 -16.71 -4.91
N SER A 49 28.73 -17.02 -5.91
CA SER A 49 30.19 -16.97 -5.76
C SER A 49 30.66 -15.54 -5.41
N LEU A 50 30.08 -14.51 -6.05
CA LEU A 50 30.37 -13.11 -5.72
C LEU A 50 29.79 -12.69 -4.36
N ALA A 51 28.58 -13.11 -4.00
CA ALA A 51 27.98 -12.81 -2.70
C ALA A 51 28.79 -13.45 -1.54
N ALA A 52 29.20 -14.70 -1.69
CA ALA A 52 30.06 -15.39 -0.74
C ALA A 52 31.45 -14.73 -0.63
N LEU A 53 32.02 -14.28 -1.76
CA LEU A 53 33.27 -13.50 -1.79
C LEU A 53 33.15 -12.22 -0.96
N LEU A 54 32.04 -11.49 -1.09
CA LEU A 54 31.77 -10.25 -0.36
C LEU A 54 31.66 -10.47 1.16
N LEU A 55 31.07 -11.59 1.58
CA LEU A 55 30.84 -11.90 3.00
C LEU A 55 32.07 -12.52 3.69
N ALA A 56 32.80 -13.39 3.01
CA ALA A 56 33.79 -14.26 3.63
C ALA A 56 35.24 -13.98 3.21
N ASN A 57 35.49 -13.20 2.15
CA ASN A 57 36.84 -13.00 1.61
C ASN A 57 37.13 -11.52 1.28
N PRO A 58 37.60 -10.74 2.26
CA PRO A 58 37.97 -9.33 2.08
C PRO A 58 39.02 -9.10 1.00
N ALA A 59 40.01 -9.99 0.86
CA ALA A 59 41.04 -9.87 -0.17
C ALA A 59 40.47 -10.04 -1.59
N GLY A 60 39.60 -11.03 -1.79
CA GLY A 60 38.88 -11.20 -3.05
C GLY A 60 37.94 -10.03 -3.35
N THR A 61 37.27 -9.49 -2.32
CA THR A 61 36.47 -8.26 -2.44
C THR A 61 37.32 -7.07 -2.89
N PHE A 62 38.51 -6.88 -2.32
CA PHE A 62 39.43 -5.83 -2.75
C PHE A 62 39.82 -5.98 -4.22
N PHE A 63 40.18 -7.18 -4.69
CA PHE A 63 40.51 -7.40 -6.10
C PHE A 63 39.30 -7.20 -7.02
N ARG A 64 38.09 -7.53 -6.57
CA ARG A 64 36.83 -7.24 -7.30
C ARG A 64 36.64 -5.74 -7.48
N ASN A 65 36.83 -4.97 -6.42
CA ASN A 65 36.73 -3.52 -6.46
C ASN A 65 37.79 -2.93 -7.40
N LEU A 66 39.03 -3.41 -7.28
CA LEU A 66 40.15 -3.00 -8.13
C LEU A 66 39.86 -3.26 -9.60
N HIS A 67 39.36 -4.45 -9.93
CA HIS A 67 38.98 -4.83 -11.30
C HIS A 67 37.88 -3.92 -11.84
N TYR A 68 36.82 -3.69 -11.07
CA TYR A 68 35.71 -2.82 -11.46
C TYR A 68 36.18 -1.39 -11.74
N TRP A 69 36.88 -0.75 -10.79
CA TRP A 69 37.31 0.63 -10.93
C TRP A 69 38.37 0.81 -12.00
N ALA A 70 39.27 -0.17 -12.18
CA ALA A 70 40.23 -0.19 -13.28
C ALA A 70 39.52 -0.24 -14.65
N GLY A 71 38.46 -1.04 -14.78
CA GLY A 71 37.61 -1.08 -15.97
C GLY A 71 36.92 0.26 -16.25
N GLN A 72 36.31 0.88 -15.22
CA GLN A 72 35.68 2.21 -15.35
C GLN A 72 36.69 3.27 -15.80
N ALA A 73 37.88 3.31 -15.16
CA ALA A 73 38.95 4.23 -15.51
C ALA A 73 39.44 3.99 -16.94
N CYS A 74 39.62 2.73 -17.35
CA CYS A 74 40.02 2.37 -18.70
C CYS A 74 39.03 2.90 -19.75
N LEU A 75 37.72 2.73 -19.54
CA LEU A 75 36.69 3.23 -20.45
C LEU A 75 36.75 4.76 -20.57
N VAL A 76 36.69 5.47 -19.43
CA VAL A 76 36.67 6.95 -19.39
C VAL A 76 37.93 7.55 -20.00
N LEU A 77 39.11 7.01 -19.64
CA LEU A 77 40.39 7.49 -20.16
C LEU A 77 40.55 7.19 -21.66
N THR A 78 39.98 6.09 -22.17
CA THR A 78 39.96 5.78 -23.61
C THR A 78 39.07 6.77 -24.38
N LEU A 79 37.92 7.16 -23.82
CA LEU A 79 37.06 8.19 -24.40
C LEU A 79 37.78 9.55 -24.44
N PHE A 80 38.44 9.96 -23.34
CA PHE A 80 39.22 11.19 -23.32
C PHE A 80 40.44 11.14 -24.25
N HIS A 81 41.11 10.00 -24.34
CA HIS A 81 42.19 9.79 -25.30
C HIS A 81 41.71 9.97 -26.74
N THR A 82 40.57 9.36 -27.08
CA THR A 82 39.97 9.49 -28.42
C THR A 82 39.61 10.94 -28.73
N TRP A 83 38.92 11.62 -27.81
CA TRP A 83 38.57 13.03 -27.94
C TRP A 83 39.79 13.93 -28.12
N ASP A 84 40.82 13.78 -27.29
CA ASP A 84 42.02 14.63 -27.33
C ASP A 84 42.76 14.48 -28.67
N HIS A 85 42.87 13.25 -29.19
CA HIS A 85 43.50 12.99 -30.48
C HIS A 85 42.70 13.54 -31.67
N LEU A 86 41.36 13.47 -31.61
CA LEU A 86 40.47 14.05 -32.63
C LEU A 86 40.53 15.58 -32.61
N ARG A 87 40.56 16.19 -31.42
CA ARG A 87 40.70 17.64 -31.19
C ARG A 87 42.05 18.16 -31.69
N ALA A 88 43.13 17.46 -31.38
CA ALA A 88 44.49 17.78 -31.82
C ALA A 88 44.75 17.46 -33.30
N ARG A 89 43.76 16.87 -34.01
CA ARG A 89 43.82 16.50 -35.44
C ARG A 89 44.99 15.54 -35.75
N THR A 90 45.16 14.53 -34.90
CA THR A 90 46.28 13.57 -34.99
C THR A 90 45.90 12.23 -35.60
N GLU A 91 44.62 12.01 -35.92
CA GLU A 91 44.11 10.77 -36.52
C GLU A 91 44.87 10.35 -37.80
N ARG A 92 45.38 11.32 -38.57
CA ARG A 92 46.15 11.05 -39.80
C ARG A 92 47.56 10.52 -39.57
N ARG A 93 48.06 10.53 -38.33
CA ARG A 93 49.39 10.01 -37.98
C ARG A 93 49.46 8.49 -37.95
N VAL A 94 48.31 7.81 -37.86
CA VAL A 94 48.23 6.35 -37.90
C VAL A 94 47.82 5.85 -39.29
N ALA A 95 48.33 4.68 -39.65
CA ALA A 95 47.94 3.98 -40.87
C ALA A 95 46.45 3.57 -40.81
N VAL A 96 45.81 3.43 -41.97
CA VAL A 96 44.37 3.11 -42.06
C VAL A 96 44.05 1.77 -41.40
N GLY A 97 44.91 0.76 -41.57
CA GLY A 97 44.72 -0.55 -40.91
C GLY A 97 44.80 -0.48 -39.38
N VAL A 98 45.72 0.32 -38.84
CA VAL A 98 45.80 0.57 -37.39
C VAL A 98 44.58 1.34 -36.91
N TRP A 99 44.12 2.35 -37.68
CA TRP A 99 42.89 3.09 -37.35
C TRP A 99 41.65 2.19 -37.32
N LEU A 100 41.52 1.25 -38.27
CA LEU A 100 40.44 0.25 -38.26
C LEU A 100 40.45 -0.57 -36.97
N ARG A 101 41.62 -1.09 -36.58
CA ARG A 101 41.77 -1.86 -35.32
C ARG A 101 41.50 -1.01 -34.07
N LEU A 102 41.84 0.28 -34.09
CA LEU A 102 41.51 1.20 -32.99
C LEU A 102 40.00 1.46 -32.88
N VAL A 103 39.30 1.63 -34.02
CA VAL A 103 37.84 1.72 -34.03
C VAL A 103 37.21 0.41 -33.54
N ALA A 104 37.74 -0.73 -33.97
CA ALA A 104 37.30 -2.05 -33.47
C ALA A 104 37.57 -2.21 -31.97
N SER A 105 38.69 -1.67 -31.46
CA SER A 105 39.03 -1.69 -30.03
C SER A 105 37.98 -0.94 -29.20
N ALA A 106 37.41 0.16 -29.71
CA ALA A 106 36.33 0.85 -29.01
C ALA A 106 35.08 -0.03 -28.84
N ALA A 107 34.72 -0.80 -29.88
CA ALA A 107 33.61 -1.77 -29.81
C ALA A 107 33.94 -2.93 -28.86
N LEU A 108 35.15 -3.48 -28.93
CA LEU A 108 35.59 -4.58 -28.07
C LEU A 108 35.72 -4.17 -26.60
N ILE A 109 36.22 -2.97 -26.29
CA ILE A 109 36.26 -2.44 -24.91
C ILE A 109 34.83 -2.28 -24.38
N THR A 110 33.90 -1.76 -25.19
CA THR A 110 32.49 -1.67 -24.84
C THR A 110 31.91 -3.07 -24.55
N PHE A 111 32.26 -4.08 -25.37
CA PHE A 111 31.86 -5.47 -25.13
C PHE A 111 32.51 -6.07 -23.87
N ILE A 112 33.78 -5.79 -23.57
CA ILE A 112 34.44 -6.25 -22.34
C ILE A 112 33.75 -5.66 -21.11
N MET A 113 33.43 -4.37 -21.14
CA MET A 113 32.68 -3.70 -20.07
C MET A 113 31.29 -4.33 -19.89
N LEU A 114 30.58 -4.58 -21.00
CA LEU A 114 29.27 -5.21 -20.99
C LEU A 114 29.33 -6.65 -20.45
N SER A 115 30.21 -7.48 -20.99
CA SER A 115 30.36 -8.88 -20.59
C SER A 115 30.76 -9.00 -19.12
N GLY A 116 31.65 -8.13 -18.60
CA GLY A 116 31.98 -8.08 -17.18
C GLY A 116 30.78 -7.72 -16.29
N PHE A 117 29.91 -6.83 -16.77
CA PHE A 117 28.64 -6.53 -16.09
C PHE A 117 27.69 -7.74 -16.07
N LEU A 118 27.58 -8.46 -17.20
CA LEU A 118 26.76 -9.68 -17.30
C LEU A 118 27.26 -10.80 -16.38
N LEU A 119 28.58 -10.90 -16.19
CA LEU A 119 29.21 -11.87 -15.29
C LEU A 119 28.91 -11.65 -13.81
N ARG A 120 28.27 -10.53 -13.42
CA ARG A 120 27.76 -10.37 -12.05
C ARG A 120 26.63 -11.35 -11.73
N GLY A 121 25.88 -11.79 -12.74
CA GLY A 121 24.75 -12.71 -12.57
C GLY A 121 23.57 -12.17 -11.74
N ASP A 122 23.61 -10.89 -11.34
CA ASP A 122 22.59 -10.23 -10.53
C ASP A 122 21.35 -9.84 -11.35
N ALA A 123 20.30 -9.34 -10.69
CA ALA A 123 19.02 -9.07 -11.35
C ALA A 123 19.16 -8.10 -12.55
N ASP A 124 19.98 -7.04 -12.39
CA ASP A 124 20.33 -6.12 -13.47
C ASP A 124 21.02 -6.83 -14.64
N ALA A 125 22.03 -7.66 -14.35
CA ALA A 125 22.76 -8.42 -15.35
C ALA A 125 21.86 -9.41 -16.11
N GLN A 126 20.97 -10.11 -15.41
CA GLN A 126 20.06 -11.08 -16.01
C GLN A 126 19.04 -10.41 -16.95
N GLN A 127 18.52 -9.24 -16.57
CA GLN A 127 17.64 -8.48 -17.46
C GLN A 127 18.39 -7.98 -18.69
N ALA A 128 19.59 -7.42 -18.52
CA ALA A 128 20.44 -6.99 -19.63
C ALA A 128 20.78 -8.16 -20.58
N TYR A 129 21.15 -9.32 -20.04
CA TYR A 129 21.44 -10.53 -20.80
C TYR A 129 20.28 -10.92 -21.72
N ARG A 130 19.06 -11.00 -21.18
CA ARG A 130 17.86 -11.35 -21.95
C ARG A 130 17.63 -10.39 -23.12
N ILE A 131 17.70 -9.09 -22.86
CA ILE A 131 17.50 -8.05 -23.87
C ILE A 131 18.55 -8.14 -24.99
N LEU A 132 19.83 -8.25 -24.64
CA LEU A 132 20.93 -8.25 -25.60
C LEU A 132 20.97 -9.51 -26.45
N ARG A 133 20.74 -10.67 -25.83
CA ARG A 133 20.65 -11.94 -26.55
C ARG A 133 19.51 -11.91 -27.55
N GLU A 134 18.33 -11.46 -27.13
CA GLU A 134 17.15 -11.40 -27.98
C GLU A 134 17.35 -10.42 -29.14
N ALA A 135 17.89 -9.22 -28.88
CA ALA A 135 18.23 -8.26 -29.92
C ALA A 135 19.26 -8.82 -30.92
N THR A 136 20.24 -9.59 -30.46
CA THR A 136 21.25 -10.22 -31.33
C THR A 136 20.64 -11.34 -32.17
N ALA A 137 19.74 -12.14 -31.59
CA ALA A 137 19.06 -13.23 -32.28
C ALA A 137 18.17 -12.73 -33.44
N GLN A 138 17.67 -11.50 -33.35
CA GLN A 138 16.84 -10.85 -34.38
C GLN A 138 17.62 -10.30 -35.58
N ILE A 139 18.95 -10.39 -35.59
CA ILE A 139 19.76 -9.98 -36.74
C ILE A 139 19.50 -10.96 -37.91
N PRO A 140 19.11 -10.47 -39.10
CA PRO A 140 18.82 -11.34 -40.24
C PRO A 140 20.01 -12.24 -40.60
N LEU A 141 19.70 -13.47 -41.04
CA LEU A 141 20.62 -14.50 -41.54
C LEU A 141 21.56 -15.13 -40.50
N VAL A 142 22.18 -14.35 -39.62
CA VAL A 142 23.25 -14.83 -38.72
C VAL A 142 22.94 -14.65 -37.23
N GLY A 143 21.81 -14.05 -36.86
CA GLY A 143 21.49 -13.64 -35.50
C GLY A 143 21.53 -14.76 -34.46
N PRO A 144 20.84 -15.90 -34.66
CA PRO A 144 20.84 -17.00 -33.69
C PRO A 144 22.23 -17.59 -33.42
N ASP A 145 23.00 -17.84 -34.48
CA ASP A 145 24.37 -18.37 -34.38
C ASP A 145 25.32 -17.36 -33.71
N LEU A 146 25.17 -16.07 -34.04
CA LEU A 146 25.92 -15.00 -33.40
C LEU A 146 25.57 -14.86 -31.92
N ALA A 147 24.29 -14.96 -31.56
CA ALA A 147 23.84 -14.92 -30.17
C ALA A 147 24.38 -16.12 -29.37
N LEU A 148 24.45 -17.30 -29.97
CA LEU A 148 25.05 -18.49 -29.36
C LEU A 148 26.57 -18.34 -29.18
N LEU A 149 27.28 -17.83 -30.20
CA LEU A 149 28.73 -17.62 -30.16
C LEU A 149 29.15 -16.59 -29.10
N VAL A 150 28.37 -15.51 -28.97
CA VAL A 150 28.70 -14.38 -28.09
C VAL A 150 28.18 -14.59 -26.66
N PHE A 151 26.95 -15.07 -26.51
CA PHE A 151 26.26 -15.15 -25.21
C PHE A 151 26.03 -16.58 -24.69
N GLY A 152 26.40 -17.62 -25.46
CA GLY A 152 26.23 -19.02 -25.08
C GLY A 152 24.79 -19.52 -25.13
N ALA A 153 24.51 -20.66 -24.50
CA ALA A 153 23.14 -21.14 -24.30
C ALA A 153 22.43 -20.30 -23.22
N THR A 154 21.10 -20.23 -23.27
CA THR A 154 20.30 -19.49 -22.28
C THR A 154 20.61 -19.95 -20.86
N GLY A 155 21.00 -19.01 -19.98
CA GLY A 155 21.29 -19.27 -18.57
C GLY A 155 22.73 -19.70 -18.27
N ALA A 156 23.57 -19.95 -19.29
CA ALA A 156 24.97 -20.31 -19.09
C ALA A 156 25.89 -19.11 -19.35
N LEU A 157 26.58 -18.62 -18.31
CA LEU A 157 27.53 -17.50 -18.43
C LEU A 157 28.94 -17.93 -18.83
N SER A 158 29.20 -19.24 -18.99
CA SER A 158 30.52 -19.78 -19.31
C SER A 158 31.11 -19.25 -20.62
N VAL A 159 30.29 -19.11 -21.67
CA VAL A 159 30.74 -18.53 -22.95
C VAL A 159 31.11 -17.06 -22.77
N ILE A 160 30.26 -16.28 -22.09
CA ILE A 160 30.54 -14.87 -21.79
C ILE A 160 31.84 -14.75 -20.97
N TYR A 161 32.04 -15.65 -20.01
CA TYR A 161 33.25 -15.69 -19.18
C TYR A 161 34.50 -15.89 -20.03
N VAL A 162 34.50 -16.86 -20.95
CA VAL A 162 35.63 -17.09 -21.86
C VAL A 162 35.85 -15.90 -22.80
N GLN A 163 34.78 -15.34 -23.37
CA GLN A 163 34.87 -14.18 -24.25
C GLN A 163 35.43 -12.95 -23.52
N HIS A 164 35.05 -12.75 -22.26
CA HIS A 164 35.52 -11.65 -21.41
C HIS A 164 36.96 -11.86 -20.93
N ALA A 165 37.23 -12.98 -20.27
CA ALA A 165 38.51 -13.23 -19.60
C ALA A 165 39.65 -13.53 -20.58
N ALA A 166 39.35 -14.08 -21.77
CA ALA A 166 40.35 -14.46 -22.75
C ALA A 166 40.17 -13.76 -24.10
N THR A 167 39.17 -14.15 -24.90
CA THR A 167 39.12 -13.80 -26.34
C THR A 167 39.17 -12.30 -26.60
N ALA A 168 38.19 -11.53 -26.09
CA ALA A 168 38.11 -10.10 -26.35
C ALA A 168 39.26 -9.32 -25.68
N THR A 169 39.62 -9.72 -24.46
CA THR A 169 40.70 -9.08 -23.69
C THR A 169 42.06 -9.23 -24.35
N VAL A 170 42.40 -10.45 -24.83
CA VAL A 170 43.66 -10.69 -25.56
C VAL A 170 43.68 -9.92 -26.88
N VAL A 171 42.58 -9.90 -27.64
CA VAL A 171 42.51 -9.16 -28.91
C VAL A 171 42.70 -7.66 -28.69
N VAL A 172 42.02 -7.06 -27.70
CA VAL A 172 42.21 -5.64 -27.35
C VAL A 172 43.65 -5.39 -26.92
N TRP A 173 44.23 -6.27 -26.12
CA TRP A 173 45.62 -6.10 -25.67
C TRP A 173 46.60 -6.11 -26.85
N LEU A 174 46.45 -7.03 -27.80
CA LEU A 174 47.26 -7.08 -29.02
C LEU A 174 47.13 -5.79 -29.85
N PHE A 175 45.92 -5.25 -30.00
CA PHE A 175 45.70 -3.97 -30.71
C PHE A 175 46.35 -2.79 -29.97
N VAL A 176 46.27 -2.77 -28.64
CA VAL A 176 46.94 -1.75 -27.81
C VAL A 176 48.47 -1.85 -27.93
N ILE A 177 49.03 -3.06 -27.97
CA ILE A 177 50.47 -3.29 -28.15
C ILE A 177 50.92 -2.79 -29.53
N GLU A 178 50.19 -3.12 -30.59
CA GLU A 178 50.49 -2.63 -31.94
C GLU A 178 50.44 -1.10 -32.01
N HIS A 179 49.41 -0.49 -31.41
CA HIS A 179 49.22 0.95 -31.42
C HIS A 179 50.29 1.70 -30.62
N SER A 180 50.53 1.26 -29.38
CA SER A 180 51.45 1.92 -28.44
C SER A 180 52.91 1.54 -28.64
N ARG A 181 53.16 0.44 -29.37
CA ARG A 181 54.47 -0.22 -29.54
C ARG A 181 55.11 -0.62 -28.20
N ARG A 182 54.29 -0.86 -27.18
CA ARG A 182 54.72 -1.23 -25.83
C ARG A 182 53.82 -2.32 -25.29
N VAL A 183 54.44 -3.32 -24.67
CA VAL A 183 53.71 -4.37 -23.94
C VAL A 183 53.24 -3.86 -22.59
N TRP A 184 54.11 -3.12 -21.89
CA TRP A 184 53.84 -2.58 -20.57
C TRP A 184 53.61 -1.05 -20.61
N PRO A 185 52.71 -0.53 -19.76
CA PRO A 185 52.50 0.90 -19.61
C PRO A 185 53.75 1.58 -19.04
N ARG A 186 53.79 2.91 -19.11
CA ARG A 186 54.87 3.68 -18.47
C ARG A 186 54.84 3.44 -16.94
N PRO A 187 55.99 3.23 -16.28
CA PRO A 187 56.04 3.01 -14.83
C PRO A 187 55.34 4.11 -14.02
N ASP A 188 55.56 5.38 -14.36
CA ASP A 188 54.93 6.51 -13.67
C ASP A 188 53.41 6.51 -13.81
N SER A 189 52.91 6.19 -15.01
CA SER A 189 51.46 6.07 -15.27
C SER A 189 50.86 4.89 -14.52
N LEU A 190 51.58 3.76 -14.48
CA LEU A 190 51.15 2.55 -13.78
C LEU A 190 51.08 2.78 -12.28
N LEU A 191 52.13 3.35 -11.68
CA LEU A 191 52.17 3.65 -10.25
C LEU A 191 51.09 4.65 -9.85
N ALA A 192 50.94 5.75 -10.60
CA ALA A 192 49.92 6.76 -10.32
C ALA A 192 48.50 6.17 -10.39
N MET A 193 48.23 5.35 -11.41
CA MET A 193 46.91 4.73 -11.56
C MET A 193 46.67 3.64 -10.52
N LEU A 194 47.67 2.82 -10.21
CA LEU A 194 47.58 1.80 -9.16
C LEU A 194 47.26 2.44 -7.81
N VAL A 195 47.98 3.49 -7.40
CA VAL A 195 47.71 4.19 -6.13
C VAL A 195 46.29 4.75 -6.10
N ALA A 196 45.86 5.44 -7.14
CA ALA A 196 44.51 6.02 -7.21
C ALA A 196 43.42 4.94 -7.14
N LEU A 197 43.59 3.85 -7.90
CA LEU A 197 42.63 2.75 -7.94
C LEU A 197 42.61 1.96 -6.64
N VAL A 198 43.76 1.72 -5.99
CA VAL A 198 43.84 1.05 -4.68
C VAL A 198 43.07 1.85 -3.64
N VAL A 199 43.29 3.17 -3.55
CA VAL A 199 42.59 4.04 -2.60
C VAL A 199 41.07 3.96 -2.80
N VAL A 200 40.60 4.08 -4.04
CA VAL A 200 39.16 4.01 -4.32
C VAL A 200 38.60 2.60 -4.06
N SER A 201 39.36 1.54 -4.35
CA SER A 201 38.93 0.15 -4.18
C SER A 201 38.85 -0.30 -2.73
N LEU A 202 39.64 0.34 -1.86
CA LEU A 202 39.58 0.12 -0.42
C LEU A 202 38.37 0.81 0.24
N LEU A 203 37.85 1.88 -0.38
CA LEU A 203 36.81 2.74 0.20
C LEU A 203 35.45 2.60 -0.48
N ALA A 204 35.39 2.06 -1.70
CA ALA A 204 34.18 1.97 -2.49
C ALA A 204 34.07 0.61 -3.18
N SER A 205 33.02 -0.14 -2.82
CA SER A 205 32.71 -1.46 -3.38
C SER A 205 31.53 -1.35 -4.33
N PRO A 206 31.60 -1.88 -5.58
CA PRO A 206 30.43 -1.95 -6.44
C PRO A 206 29.38 -2.88 -5.81
N GLY A 207 28.11 -2.45 -5.83
CA GLY A 207 26.99 -3.22 -5.31
C GLY A 207 26.72 -4.51 -6.10
N LEU A 208 25.77 -5.30 -5.61
CA LEU A 208 25.26 -6.49 -6.26
C LEU A 208 23.75 -6.51 -6.05
N HIS A 209 22.98 -6.48 -7.14
CA HIS A 209 21.53 -6.32 -7.06
C HIS A 209 20.87 -7.63 -6.62
N ASP A 210 20.28 -7.66 -5.43
CA ASP A 210 19.60 -8.83 -4.85
C ASP A 210 18.29 -9.22 -5.56
N GLY A 211 17.72 -8.38 -6.41
CA GLY A 211 16.50 -8.69 -7.16
C GLY A 211 15.22 -8.51 -6.35
N LEU A 212 15.37 -7.98 -5.13
CA LEU A 212 14.29 -7.55 -4.26
C LEU A 212 13.91 -6.09 -4.55
N ASP A 213 14.91 -5.24 -4.84
CA ASP A 213 14.69 -3.88 -5.33
C ASP A 213 14.00 -3.88 -6.71
N PRO A 214 12.88 -3.15 -6.89
CA PRO A 214 12.18 -3.10 -8.18
C PRO A 214 12.87 -2.23 -9.24
N VAL A 215 13.89 -1.43 -8.86
CA VAL A 215 14.59 -0.52 -9.78
C VAL A 215 15.76 -1.21 -10.47
N VAL A 216 15.51 -1.73 -11.67
CA VAL A 216 16.54 -2.39 -12.48
C VAL A 216 17.21 -1.39 -13.45
N LYS A 217 18.52 -1.19 -13.29
CA LYS A 217 19.30 -0.24 -14.11
C LYS A 217 20.52 -0.92 -14.75
N GLY A 218 20.71 -0.68 -16.05
CA GLY A 218 21.97 -1.02 -16.72
C GLY A 218 23.16 -0.20 -16.19
N PRO A 219 24.39 -0.54 -16.58
CA PRO A 219 25.56 0.25 -16.17
C PRO A 219 25.47 1.66 -16.75
N TRP A 220 26.09 2.64 -16.09
CA TRP A 220 25.89 4.07 -16.40
C TRP A 220 26.14 4.45 -17.87
N TYR A 221 27.06 3.76 -18.54
CA TYR A 221 27.38 3.97 -19.97
C TYR A 221 26.36 3.35 -20.94
N PHE A 222 25.40 2.56 -20.47
CA PHE A 222 24.27 2.00 -21.24
C PHE A 222 22.90 2.55 -20.84
N LEU A 223 22.82 3.41 -19.81
CA LEU A 223 21.53 4.00 -19.41
C LEU A 223 20.89 4.82 -20.54
N GLY A 224 21.68 5.49 -21.38
CA GLY A 224 21.17 6.17 -22.56
C GLY A 224 20.56 5.22 -23.59
N LEU A 225 21.15 4.02 -23.75
CA LEU A 225 20.60 2.97 -24.59
C LEU A 225 19.28 2.43 -24.03
N GLN A 226 19.22 2.18 -22.72
CA GLN A 226 18.01 1.74 -22.03
C GLN A 226 16.89 2.79 -22.16
N GLU A 227 17.23 4.09 -22.05
CA GLU A 227 16.29 5.19 -22.29
C GLU A 227 15.77 5.19 -23.73
N ILE A 228 16.64 5.03 -24.74
CA ILE A 228 16.20 4.97 -26.16
C ILE A 228 15.24 3.80 -26.37
N LEU A 229 15.59 2.61 -25.88
CA LEU A 229 14.78 1.40 -26.03
C LEU A 229 13.43 1.47 -25.30
N HIS A 230 13.29 2.31 -24.27
CA HIS A 230 12.00 2.59 -23.64
C HIS A 230 11.04 3.32 -24.59
N TRP A 231 11.55 4.17 -25.48
CA TRP A 231 10.76 4.98 -26.42
C TRP A 231 10.59 4.35 -27.80
N THR A 232 11.29 3.27 -28.12
CA THR A 232 11.22 2.64 -29.46
C THR A 232 11.01 1.12 -29.38
N PRO A 233 10.07 0.56 -30.17
CA PRO A 233 9.92 -0.88 -30.27
C PRO A 233 10.92 -1.53 -31.23
N TRP A 234 11.92 -0.80 -31.77
CA TRP A 234 12.82 -1.27 -32.84
C TRP A 234 14.27 -1.45 -32.36
N PRO A 235 14.60 -2.53 -31.62
CA PRO A 235 15.95 -2.74 -31.10
C PRO A 235 17.02 -2.80 -32.20
N ASN A 236 16.71 -3.38 -33.36
CA ASN A 236 17.65 -3.47 -34.49
C ASN A 236 18.04 -2.10 -35.06
N ALA A 237 17.13 -1.12 -35.06
CA ALA A 237 17.44 0.24 -35.52
C ALA A 237 18.44 0.92 -34.58
N VAL A 238 18.33 0.65 -33.28
CA VAL A 238 19.25 1.17 -32.26
C VAL A 238 20.63 0.53 -32.41
N VAL A 239 20.70 -0.79 -32.64
CA VAL A 239 21.97 -1.48 -32.94
C VAL A 239 22.62 -0.92 -34.22
N ALA A 240 21.83 -0.71 -35.28
CA ALA A 240 22.32 -0.11 -36.52
C ALA A 240 22.86 1.31 -36.30
N ALA A 241 22.20 2.12 -35.45
CA ALA A 241 22.68 3.45 -35.09
C ALA A 241 24.03 3.40 -34.33
N MET A 242 24.21 2.44 -33.42
CA MET A 242 25.50 2.24 -32.74
C MET A 242 26.62 1.87 -33.73
N VAL A 243 26.34 0.97 -34.67
CA VAL A 243 27.28 0.62 -35.76
C VAL A 243 27.59 1.84 -36.64
N ALA A 244 26.58 2.66 -36.93
CA ALA A 244 26.76 3.89 -37.71
C ALA A 244 27.69 4.89 -37.00
N VAL A 245 27.63 5.02 -35.67
CA VAL A 245 28.57 5.87 -34.91
C VAL A 245 30.02 5.38 -35.05
N LEU A 246 30.25 4.06 -34.99
CA LEU A 246 31.59 3.47 -35.22
C LEU A 246 32.06 3.68 -36.66
N ALA A 247 31.16 3.54 -37.64
CA ALA A 247 31.45 3.82 -39.04
C ALA A 247 31.80 5.30 -39.26
N LEU A 248 31.05 6.23 -38.65
CA LEU A 248 31.36 7.66 -38.68
C LEU A 248 32.75 7.93 -38.09
N LEU A 249 33.08 7.35 -36.94
CA LEU A 249 34.41 7.46 -36.34
C LEU A 249 35.52 6.96 -37.29
N PHE A 250 35.28 5.84 -37.98
CA PHE A 250 36.21 5.35 -39.00
C PHE A 250 36.41 6.36 -40.14
N THR A 251 35.31 6.94 -40.66
CA THR A 251 35.37 7.87 -41.80
C THR A 251 36.17 9.15 -41.51
N VAL A 252 36.28 9.59 -40.25
CA VAL A 252 37.06 10.79 -39.86
C VAL A 252 38.48 10.77 -40.42
N ARG A 253 39.09 9.58 -40.50
CA ARG A 253 40.44 9.38 -41.04
C ARG A 253 40.51 9.35 -42.57
N VAL A 254 39.42 8.94 -43.22
CA VAL A 254 39.37 8.61 -44.66
C VAL A 254 38.93 9.82 -45.49
N VAL A 255 38.02 10.65 -44.97
CA VAL A 255 37.47 11.80 -45.71
C VAL A 255 38.39 13.04 -45.67
N GLY A 256 38.17 14.02 -46.54
CA GLY A 256 38.91 15.29 -46.56
C GLY A 256 38.72 16.14 -45.29
N THR A 257 39.64 17.06 -45.00
CA THR A 257 39.65 17.85 -43.75
C THR A 257 38.37 18.64 -43.44
N PRO A 258 37.66 19.26 -44.41
CA PRO A 258 36.42 19.97 -44.12
C PRO A 258 35.30 19.00 -43.68
N ARG A 259 35.13 17.89 -44.40
CA ARG A 259 34.15 16.83 -44.08
C ARG A 259 34.48 16.16 -42.74
N ALA A 260 35.76 15.90 -42.46
CA ALA A 260 36.20 15.31 -41.19
C ALA A 260 35.86 16.23 -40.00
N SER A 261 35.91 17.56 -40.17
CA SER A 261 35.51 18.49 -39.13
C SER A 261 34.02 18.42 -38.83
N ILE A 262 33.17 18.31 -39.87
CA ILE A 262 31.72 18.14 -39.72
C ILE A 262 31.42 16.83 -38.99
N VAL A 263 32.04 15.72 -39.40
CA VAL A 263 31.85 14.41 -38.75
C VAL A 263 32.29 14.47 -37.28
N LYS A 264 33.41 15.13 -36.95
CA LYS A 264 33.84 15.32 -35.56
C LYS A 264 32.81 16.12 -34.74
N SER A 265 32.28 17.21 -35.27
CA SER A 265 31.23 17.98 -34.60
C SER A 265 29.98 17.15 -34.38
N LEU A 266 29.57 16.36 -35.38
CA LEU A 266 28.44 15.45 -35.26
C LEU A 266 28.67 14.40 -34.16
N LEU A 267 29.84 13.76 -34.13
CA LEU A 267 30.19 12.78 -33.09
C LEU A 267 30.17 13.40 -31.68
N VAL A 268 30.62 14.65 -31.53
CA VAL A 268 30.55 15.38 -30.26
C VAL A 268 29.10 15.66 -29.85
N VAL A 269 28.26 16.13 -30.78
CA VAL A 269 26.83 16.38 -30.52
C VAL A 269 26.12 15.08 -30.11
N VAL A 270 26.36 13.98 -30.83
CA VAL A 270 25.81 12.66 -30.50
C VAL A 270 26.29 12.20 -29.12
N ALA A 271 27.58 12.37 -28.80
CA ALA A 271 28.12 12.00 -27.49
C ALA A 271 27.50 12.82 -26.34
N ILE A 272 27.33 14.13 -26.51
CA ILE A 272 26.68 15.01 -25.51
C ILE A 272 25.21 14.61 -25.35
N GLY A 273 24.47 14.39 -26.44
CA GLY A 273 23.08 13.95 -26.39
C GLY A 273 22.94 12.61 -25.67
N TYR A 274 23.80 11.63 -25.98
CA TYR A 274 23.81 10.33 -25.32
C TYR A 274 24.18 10.43 -23.83
N ALA A 275 25.13 11.30 -23.45
CA ALA A 275 25.46 11.57 -22.06
C ALA A 275 24.26 12.20 -21.31
N GLY A 276 23.52 13.09 -21.97
CA GLY A 276 22.26 13.63 -21.46
C GLY A 276 21.24 12.53 -21.17
N LEU A 277 21.03 11.60 -22.11
CA LEU A 277 20.14 10.45 -21.91
C LEU A 277 20.61 9.52 -20.78
N CYS A 278 21.93 9.29 -20.66
CA CYS A 278 22.48 8.53 -19.54
C CYS A 278 22.21 9.23 -18.19
N ALA A 279 22.35 10.55 -18.13
CA ALA A 279 22.04 11.33 -16.93
C ALA A 279 20.53 11.28 -16.60
N THR A 280 19.65 11.36 -17.62
CA THR A 280 18.21 11.17 -17.44
C THR A 280 17.89 9.80 -16.87
N GLY A 281 18.43 8.72 -17.46
CA GLY A 281 18.24 7.36 -16.93
C GLY A 281 18.81 7.17 -15.52
N ALA A 282 19.93 7.83 -15.20
CA ALA A 282 20.56 7.74 -13.88
C ALA A 282 19.75 8.44 -12.80
N PHE A 283 19.29 9.67 -13.06
CA PHE A 283 18.77 10.57 -12.02
C PHE A 283 17.27 10.87 -12.11
N MET A 284 16.63 10.64 -13.27
CA MET A 284 15.23 11.01 -13.54
C MET A 284 14.31 9.81 -13.80
N ARG A 285 14.84 8.58 -13.80
CA ARG A 285 14.08 7.35 -14.01
C ARG A 285 14.10 6.46 -12.77
N GLY A 286 12.92 6.12 -12.26
CA GLY A 286 12.74 5.24 -11.11
C GLY A 286 12.17 3.87 -11.48
N GLU A 287 11.37 3.33 -10.56
CA GLU A 287 10.66 2.05 -10.74
C GLU A 287 9.83 2.03 -12.02
N ASN A 288 9.77 0.88 -12.70
CA ASN A 288 9.07 0.70 -13.98
C ASN A 288 9.48 1.72 -15.05
N TRP A 289 10.69 2.29 -14.94
CA TRP A 289 11.17 3.38 -15.77
C TRP A 289 10.29 4.65 -15.72
N ALA A 290 9.53 4.84 -14.65
CA ALA A 290 8.70 6.01 -14.43
C ALA A 290 9.54 7.28 -14.20
N TRP A 291 8.98 8.43 -14.56
CA TRP A 291 9.65 9.72 -14.39
C TRP A 291 9.61 10.18 -12.93
N GLY A 292 10.78 10.50 -12.37
CA GLY A 292 10.89 11.04 -11.01
C GLY A 292 12.34 11.19 -10.54
N PRO A 293 12.64 12.11 -9.62
CA PRO A 293 13.98 12.27 -9.08
C PRO A 293 14.39 10.99 -8.34
N THR A 294 15.47 10.36 -8.78
CA THR A 294 16.04 9.18 -8.15
C THR A 294 17.50 9.40 -7.86
N TRP A 295 17.88 9.22 -6.60
CA TRP A 295 19.29 9.15 -6.23
C TRP A 295 19.74 7.69 -6.32
N PRO A 296 20.96 7.40 -6.81
CA PRO A 296 21.48 6.05 -6.89
C PRO A 296 21.81 5.49 -5.47
N GLY A 297 20.77 5.08 -4.74
CA GLY A 297 20.83 4.43 -3.43
C GLY A 297 20.46 2.93 -3.45
N ALA A 298 19.96 2.43 -4.60
CA ALA A 298 19.59 1.03 -4.83
C ALA A 298 20.74 0.05 -4.58
N THR A 299 20.41 -1.22 -4.30
CA THR A 299 21.38 -2.28 -3.92
C THR A 299 22.46 -2.53 -4.96
N GLY A 300 22.18 -2.29 -6.24
CA GLY A 300 23.13 -2.39 -7.35
C GLY A 300 24.18 -1.27 -7.43
N ASN A 301 24.06 -0.18 -6.67
CA ASN A 301 24.97 0.96 -6.72
C ASN A 301 26.25 0.77 -5.88
N PRO A 302 27.34 1.51 -6.16
CA PRO A 302 28.53 1.48 -5.31
C PRO A 302 28.23 1.87 -3.85
N ARG A 303 28.76 1.10 -2.91
CA ARG A 303 28.66 1.32 -1.47
C ARG A 303 30.01 1.80 -0.94
N LEU A 304 29.99 2.82 -0.09
CA LEU A 304 31.18 3.30 0.61
C LEU A 304 31.41 2.48 1.87
N GLY A 305 32.65 2.09 2.11
CA GLY A 305 33.05 1.30 3.27
C GLY A 305 34.47 0.75 3.12
N TRP A 306 35.17 0.63 4.24
CA TRP A 306 36.50 0.03 4.28
C TRP A 306 36.40 -1.50 4.05
N VAL A 307 37.10 -2.03 3.05
CA VAL A 307 37.01 -3.47 2.69
C VAL A 307 37.47 -4.41 3.82
N PHE A 308 38.46 -3.98 4.60
CA PHE A 308 38.99 -4.75 5.73
C PHE A 308 38.44 -4.25 7.07
N ALA A 309 37.18 -3.79 7.09
CA ALA A 309 36.52 -3.34 8.31
C ALA A 309 36.48 -4.47 9.34
N SER A 310 36.66 -4.11 10.62
CA SER A 310 36.44 -5.04 11.72
C SER A 310 34.98 -5.47 11.75
N THR A 311 34.70 -6.74 11.97
CA THR A 311 33.35 -7.31 12.04
C THR A 311 33.01 -7.78 13.46
N PRO A 312 32.96 -6.86 14.45
CA PRO A 312 32.70 -7.24 15.83
C PRO A 312 31.32 -7.89 15.95
N GLY A 313 31.28 -9.06 16.59
CA GLY A 313 30.05 -9.85 16.75
C GLY A 313 29.80 -10.89 15.66
N ALA A 314 30.56 -10.89 14.56
CA ALA A 314 30.54 -12.01 13.62
C ALA A 314 31.23 -13.24 14.25
N PRO A 315 30.67 -14.46 14.08
CA PRO A 315 31.28 -15.69 14.57
C PRO A 315 32.63 -15.95 13.88
N THR A 316 33.62 -16.38 14.66
CA THR A 316 34.94 -16.80 14.16
C THR A 316 35.24 -18.24 14.62
N PRO A 317 35.38 -19.21 13.69
CA PRO A 317 35.28 -19.09 12.24
C PRO A 317 33.84 -18.82 11.75
N LEU A 318 33.72 -18.27 10.54
CA LEU A 318 32.42 -18.11 9.88
C LEU A 318 31.76 -19.48 9.62
N PRO A 319 30.42 -19.56 9.59
CA PRO A 319 29.71 -20.78 9.26
C PRO A 319 30.07 -21.27 7.86
N SER A 320 30.30 -22.58 7.73
CA SER A 320 30.50 -23.25 6.44
C SER A 320 29.53 -24.43 6.32
N PRO A 321 28.58 -24.41 5.37
CA PRO A 321 28.32 -23.34 4.39
C PRO A 321 27.74 -22.07 5.03
N LEU A 322 27.84 -20.93 4.33
CA LEU A 322 27.17 -19.69 4.74
C LEU A 322 25.65 -19.88 4.73
N PRO A 323 24.90 -19.23 5.65
CA PRO A 323 23.44 -19.23 5.60
C PRO A 323 22.94 -18.69 4.26
N THR A 324 21.89 -19.31 3.72
CA THR A 324 21.29 -18.89 2.46
C THR A 324 19.80 -18.60 2.62
N VAL A 325 19.33 -17.53 2.00
CA VAL A 325 17.93 -17.15 1.88
C VAL A 325 17.56 -17.15 0.40
N MET A 326 16.47 -17.83 0.03
CA MET A 326 16.05 -17.96 -1.37
C MET A 326 17.19 -18.41 -2.33
N GLY A 327 18.08 -19.27 -1.84
CA GLY A 327 19.23 -19.78 -2.59
C GLY A 327 20.43 -18.83 -2.68
N ARG A 328 20.47 -17.74 -1.88
CA ARG A 328 21.53 -16.73 -1.90
C ARG A 328 22.19 -16.56 -0.52
N PRO A 329 23.53 -16.38 -0.44
CA PRO A 329 24.19 -16.08 0.83
C PRO A 329 23.62 -14.83 1.51
N ASP A 330 23.34 -14.94 2.81
CA ASP A 330 22.75 -13.86 3.61
C ASP A 330 23.61 -13.55 4.85
N GLY A 331 24.15 -12.34 4.91
CA GLY A 331 24.99 -11.87 6.01
C GLY A 331 24.22 -11.57 7.30
N CYS A 332 22.93 -11.23 7.22
CA CYS A 332 22.12 -10.96 8.41
C CYS A 332 21.98 -12.23 9.25
N LEU A 333 21.72 -13.38 8.62
CA LEU A 333 21.60 -14.67 9.30
C LEU A 333 22.92 -15.24 9.82
N VAL A 334 24.08 -14.68 9.44
CA VAL A 334 25.37 -15.03 10.06
C VAL A 334 25.38 -14.59 11.53
N CYS A 335 24.82 -13.42 11.84
CA CYS A 335 24.78 -12.86 13.19
C CYS A 335 23.41 -13.07 13.89
N HIS A 336 22.30 -13.09 13.15
CA HIS A 336 20.93 -13.12 13.69
C HIS A 336 20.22 -14.49 13.59
N ARG A 337 20.98 -15.59 13.52
CA ARG A 337 20.42 -16.94 13.35
C ARG A 337 19.42 -17.38 14.44
N GLY A 338 19.51 -16.79 15.64
CA GLY A 338 18.68 -17.14 16.79
C GLY A 338 17.30 -16.46 16.82
N VAL A 339 16.96 -15.62 15.84
CA VAL A 339 15.66 -14.94 15.80
C VAL A 339 14.55 -15.95 15.49
N THR A 340 13.54 -15.99 16.36
CA THR A 340 12.34 -16.83 16.24
C THR A 340 11.10 -15.96 15.98
N GLY A 341 9.97 -16.55 15.56
CA GLY A 341 8.72 -15.83 15.29
C GLY A 341 8.39 -15.67 13.81
N LEU A 342 7.77 -14.54 13.42
CA LEU A 342 7.38 -14.13 12.04
C LEU A 342 6.31 -14.98 11.33
N GLY A 343 6.11 -16.24 11.73
CA GLY A 343 5.19 -17.17 11.06
C GLY A 343 5.83 -17.86 9.86
N ASN A 344 5.26 -18.99 9.42
CA ASN A 344 5.92 -19.91 8.46
C ASN A 344 6.27 -19.27 7.11
N ALA A 345 5.43 -18.37 6.58
CA ALA A 345 5.66 -17.73 5.29
C ALA A 345 6.69 -16.59 5.32
N HIS A 346 7.00 -16.06 6.51
CA HIS A 346 7.92 -14.93 6.71
C HIS A 346 9.12 -15.31 7.59
N ARG A 347 9.40 -16.60 7.74
CA ARG A 347 10.49 -17.09 8.61
C ARG A 347 11.83 -16.54 8.11
N PRO A 348 12.77 -16.12 8.99
CA PRO A 348 14.01 -15.46 8.56
C PRO A 348 14.84 -16.24 7.54
N ASP A 349 14.86 -17.56 7.62
CA ASP A 349 15.57 -18.43 6.66
C ASP A 349 14.83 -18.61 5.33
N ALA A 350 13.53 -18.34 5.28
CA ALA A 350 12.73 -18.37 4.06
C ALA A 350 12.84 -17.06 3.27
N VAL A 351 12.68 -15.92 3.94
CA VAL A 351 12.60 -14.60 3.27
C VAL A 351 13.75 -13.65 3.60
N GLY A 352 14.54 -13.90 4.63
CA GLY A 352 15.64 -13.01 5.05
C GLY A 352 15.15 -11.75 5.78
N CYS A 353 16.02 -11.15 6.59
CA CYS A 353 15.69 -9.94 7.33
C CYS A 353 15.65 -8.71 6.41
N ALA A 354 16.57 -8.65 5.44
CA ALA A 354 16.73 -7.50 4.56
C ALA A 354 15.55 -7.30 3.59
N SER A 355 14.81 -8.36 3.26
CA SER A 355 13.61 -8.27 2.42
C SER A 355 12.51 -7.40 3.05
N CYS A 356 12.40 -7.44 4.38
CA CYS A 356 11.45 -6.61 5.12
C CYS A 356 12.08 -5.30 5.55
N HIS A 357 13.25 -5.35 6.19
CA HIS A 357 13.84 -4.21 6.86
C HIS A 357 14.81 -3.39 6.00
N GLY A 358 15.21 -3.87 4.82
CA GLY A 358 16.30 -3.27 4.04
C GLY A 358 17.68 -3.53 4.67
N GLY A 359 18.63 -2.62 4.44
CA GLY A 359 20.03 -2.80 4.83
C GLY A 359 20.89 -3.47 3.75
N ASP A 360 22.14 -3.79 4.10
CA ASP A 360 23.11 -4.46 3.22
C ASP A 360 23.38 -5.88 3.72
N ALA A 361 22.72 -6.87 3.13
CA ALA A 361 22.90 -8.28 3.47
C ALA A 361 24.23 -8.88 2.98
N LEU A 362 25.05 -8.12 2.24
CA LEU A 362 26.32 -8.57 1.65
C LEU A 362 27.55 -8.02 2.38
N THR A 363 27.39 -7.67 3.65
CA THR A 363 28.48 -7.23 4.53
C THR A 363 28.26 -7.71 5.96
N LEU A 364 29.35 -7.98 6.68
CA LEU A 364 29.34 -8.30 8.11
C LEU A 364 29.76 -7.09 8.99
N ASP A 365 30.11 -5.96 8.36
CA ASP A 365 30.32 -4.70 9.09
C ASP A 365 28.98 -4.18 9.61
N LYS A 366 28.85 -4.01 10.93
CA LYS A 366 27.60 -3.66 11.60
C LYS A 366 27.02 -2.33 11.13
N ALA A 367 27.85 -1.32 10.91
CA ALA A 367 27.38 0.02 10.54
C ALA A 367 26.83 0.02 9.10
N ARG A 368 27.55 -0.64 8.19
CA ARG A 368 27.16 -0.79 6.79
C ARG A 368 25.96 -1.72 6.62
N ALA A 369 25.92 -2.85 7.32
CA ALA A 369 24.84 -3.83 7.24
C ALA A 369 23.48 -3.21 7.61
N HIS A 370 23.46 -2.37 8.65
CA HIS A 370 22.24 -1.73 9.14
C HIS A 370 21.94 -0.36 8.49
N ALA A 371 22.80 0.13 7.59
CA ALA A 371 22.60 1.42 6.94
C ALA A 371 21.35 1.38 6.04
N GLY A 372 20.43 2.33 6.25
CA GLY A 372 19.21 2.43 5.44
C GLY A 372 18.12 1.42 5.80
N MET A 373 18.20 0.77 6.97
CA MET A 373 17.13 -0.09 7.45
C MET A 373 15.89 0.68 7.92
N ASP A 374 14.71 0.11 7.68
CA ASP A 374 13.44 0.52 8.25
C ASP A 374 13.08 -0.40 9.42
N VAL A 375 12.99 0.17 10.62
CA VAL A 375 12.71 -0.59 11.85
C VAL A 375 11.24 -1.06 11.88
N VAL A 376 10.34 -0.34 11.21
CA VAL A 376 8.90 -0.67 11.17
C VAL A 376 8.47 -0.83 9.71
N PRO A 377 8.81 -1.97 9.08
CA PRO A 377 8.47 -2.21 7.68
C PRO A 377 6.97 -2.44 7.51
N GLY A 378 6.39 -2.25 6.32
CA GLY A 378 4.96 -2.47 6.06
C GLY A 378 4.09 -1.20 6.16
N ASN A 379 4.68 -0.06 6.57
CA ASN A 379 4.11 1.26 6.37
C ASN A 379 3.77 1.47 4.89
N LEU A 380 2.59 2.02 4.54
CA LEU A 380 2.20 2.15 3.12
C LEU A 380 3.23 2.93 2.28
N ALA A 381 3.87 3.95 2.86
CA ALA A 381 4.91 4.72 2.18
C ALA A 381 6.13 3.89 1.70
N THR A 382 6.44 2.79 2.40
CA THR A 382 7.58 1.90 2.10
C THR A 382 7.14 0.47 1.74
N ALA A 383 5.85 0.15 1.85
CA ALA A 383 5.31 -1.19 1.66
C ALA A 383 5.62 -1.75 0.27
N ARG A 384 5.63 -0.92 -0.79
CA ARG A 384 6.03 -1.36 -2.14
C ARG A 384 7.47 -1.89 -2.20
N LEU A 385 8.38 -1.30 -1.43
CA LEU A 385 9.80 -1.66 -1.39
C LEU A 385 10.09 -2.85 -0.48
N GLN A 386 9.11 -3.28 0.33
CA GLN A 386 9.27 -4.34 1.33
C GLN A 386 8.26 -5.46 1.03
N CYS A 387 7.00 -5.26 1.42
CA CYS A 387 5.92 -6.21 1.17
C CYS A 387 5.58 -6.38 -0.32
N GLY A 388 5.77 -5.35 -1.15
CA GLY A 388 5.32 -5.29 -2.55
C GLY A 388 6.35 -5.73 -3.59
N GLN A 389 7.49 -6.29 -3.17
CA GLN A 389 8.51 -6.80 -4.09
C GLN A 389 7.97 -7.94 -4.98
N SER A 390 8.64 -8.21 -6.11
CA SER A 390 8.17 -9.09 -7.18
C SER A 390 7.83 -10.53 -6.73
N ALA A 391 8.52 -11.05 -5.72
CA ALA A 391 8.28 -12.37 -5.13
C ALA A 391 7.27 -12.37 -3.95
N CYS A 392 6.77 -11.20 -3.57
CA CYS A 392 5.96 -10.96 -2.39
C CYS A 392 4.52 -10.54 -2.78
N HIS A 393 3.97 -9.51 -2.14
CA HIS A 393 2.60 -9.02 -2.28
C HIS A 393 2.44 -7.92 -3.35
N ALA A 394 3.19 -7.99 -4.46
CA ALA A 394 3.22 -6.98 -5.53
C ALA A 394 1.83 -6.61 -6.08
N ALA A 395 0.89 -7.57 -6.16
CA ALA A 395 -0.46 -7.33 -6.64
C ALA A 395 -1.43 -6.77 -5.57
N ILE A 396 -1.09 -6.93 -4.28
CA ILE A 396 -1.97 -6.54 -3.16
C ILE A 396 -1.67 -5.10 -2.71
N VAL A 397 -0.41 -4.69 -2.65
CA VAL A 397 -0.03 -3.33 -2.19
C VAL A 397 -0.80 -2.24 -2.96
N PRO A 398 -0.88 -2.25 -4.30
CA PRO A 398 -1.64 -1.23 -5.04
C PRO A 398 -3.16 -1.28 -4.78
N ARG A 399 -3.71 -2.45 -4.41
CA ARG A 399 -5.13 -2.57 -4.04
C ARG A 399 -5.40 -1.92 -2.69
N VAL A 400 -4.51 -2.16 -1.72
CA VAL A 400 -4.59 -1.56 -0.37
C VAL A 400 -4.57 -0.05 -0.48
N GLU A 401 -3.66 0.53 -1.26
CA GLU A 401 -3.56 1.97 -1.48
C GLU A 401 -4.84 2.59 -2.07
N ARG A 402 -5.61 1.82 -2.87
CA ARG A 402 -6.88 2.28 -3.45
C ARG A 402 -8.11 1.96 -2.60
N SER A 403 -7.96 1.19 -1.53
CA SER A 403 -9.07 0.79 -0.65
C SER A 403 -9.65 1.98 0.12
N VAL A 404 -10.93 1.92 0.51
CA VAL A 404 -11.53 2.95 1.39
C VAL A 404 -10.83 3.09 2.76
N MET A 405 -10.11 2.05 3.21
CA MET A 405 -9.33 2.10 4.45
C MET A 405 -8.07 2.96 4.30
N ALA A 406 -7.45 2.93 3.12
CA ALA A 406 -6.31 3.79 2.80
C ALA A 406 -6.73 5.16 2.27
N THR A 407 -7.76 5.28 1.45
CA THR A 407 -8.09 6.59 0.86
C THR A 407 -8.88 7.48 1.81
N MET A 408 -9.64 6.89 2.74
CA MET A 408 -10.70 7.56 3.50
C MET A 408 -11.69 8.33 2.60
N SER A 409 -11.83 7.94 1.34
CA SER A 409 -12.59 8.66 0.30
C SER A 409 -14.00 9.05 0.74
N GLY A 410 -14.70 8.14 1.43
CA GLY A 410 -16.03 8.40 1.95
C GLY A 410 -16.09 9.44 3.06
N VAL A 411 -15.08 9.49 3.94
CA VAL A 411 -14.99 10.52 5.00
C VAL A 411 -14.66 11.86 4.36
N VAL A 412 -13.60 11.91 3.53
CA VAL A 412 -13.17 13.15 2.85
C VAL A 412 -14.29 13.72 1.98
N GLY A 413 -14.92 12.88 1.17
CA GLY A 413 -16.02 13.29 0.29
C GLY A 413 -17.21 13.82 1.09
N VAL A 414 -17.66 13.09 2.11
CA VAL A 414 -18.79 13.51 2.95
C VAL A 414 -18.50 14.83 3.68
N THR A 415 -17.32 14.97 4.30
CA THR A 415 -16.96 16.21 5.02
C THR A 415 -16.92 17.41 4.07
N ARG A 416 -16.30 17.27 2.88
CA ARG A 416 -16.29 18.34 1.86
C ARG A 416 -17.69 18.71 1.40
N THR A 417 -18.57 17.73 1.16
CA THR A 417 -19.98 18.00 0.79
C THR A 417 -20.72 18.79 1.87
N VAL A 418 -20.43 18.52 3.15
CA VAL A 418 -21.11 19.14 4.28
C VAL A 418 -20.67 20.59 4.48
N PHE A 419 -19.38 20.85 4.29
CA PHE A 419 -18.78 22.18 4.36
C PHE A 419 -19.09 23.04 3.13
N ALA A 420 -19.39 22.43 1.99
CA ALA A 420 -19.75 23.15 0.77
C ALA A 420 -21.14 23.81 0.87
N ASP A 421 -21.35 24.85 0.07
CA ASP A 421 -22.66 25.47 -0.11
C ASP A 421 -23.66 24.50 -0.76
N ASP A 422 -24.95 24.80 -0.61
CA ASP A 422 -26.00 23.95 -1.17
C ASP A 422 -25.95 23.94 -2.71
N GLY A 423 -25.89 22.75 -3.31
CA GLY A 423 -25.84 22.55 -4.77
C GLY A 423 -24.45 22.34 -5.38
N ALA A 424 -23.36 22.53 -4.63
CA ALA A 424 -22.01 22.18 -5.09
C ALA A 424 -21.81 20.65 -5.04
N ALA A 425 -21.74 20.01 -6.21
CA ALA A 425 -21.41 18.58 -6.30
C ALA A 425 -19.90 18.39 -6.12
N ALA A 426 -19.50 17.47 -5.24
CA ALA A 426 -18.15 16.93 -5.25
C ALA A 426 -18.01 15.96 -6.44
N GLY A 427 -17.97 16.50 -7.67
CA GLY A 427 -17.62 15.74 -8.86
C GLY A 427 -16.11 15.57 -8.94
N GLY A 428 -15.64 14.34 -9.18
CA GLY A 428 -14.21 14.05 -9.29
C GLY A 428 -13.87 12.58 -9.04
N ALA A 429 -12.59 12.24 -9.20
CA ALA A 429 -12.06 10.96 -8.73
C ALA A 429 -12.29 10.81 -7.20
N ALA A 430 -12.37 9.57 -6.71
CA ALA A 430 -12.50 9.32 -5.27
C ALA A 430 -11.33 10.00 -4.53
N PRO A 431 -11.59 10.90 -3.57
CA PRO A 431 -10.54 11.69 -2.96
C PRO A 431 -9.64 10.82 -2.08
N HIS A 432 -8.39 11.23 -1.92
CA HIS A 432 -7.42 10.55 -1.08
C HIS A 432 -7.00 11.46 0.08
N VAL A 433 -7.03 10.96 1.31
CA VAL A 433 -6.67 11.73 2.52
C VAL A 433 -5.22 12.24 2.49
N ALA A 434 -4.29 11.53 1.85
CA ALA A 434 -2.92 12.03 1.67
C ALA A 434 -2.80 13.27 0.75
N GLU A 435 -3.85 13.61 0.00
CA GLU A 435 -3.88 14.72 -0.97
C GLU A 435 -4.65 15.94 -0.44
N LEU A 436 -4.89 16.02 0.87
CA LEU A 436 -5.58 17.14 1.51
C LEU A 436 -4.73 18.41 1.48
N GLY A 437 -5.36 19.54 1.15
CA GLY A 437 -4.76 20.88 1.26
C GLY A 437 -4.57 21.33 2.72
N HIS A 438 -3.95 22.50 2.92
CA HIS A 438 -3.51 22.97 4.25
C HIS A 438 -4.46 23.97 4.93
N GLU A 439 -5.62 24.25 4.33
CA GLU A 439 -6.57 25.27 4.82
C GLU A 439 -7.99 24.73 4.81
N GLY A 440 -8.91 25.45 5.47
CA GLY A 440 -10.34 25.20 5.39
C GLY A 440 -10.76 23.82 5.91
N VAL A 441 -11.64 23.16 5.13
CA VAL A 441 -12.14 21.81 5.42
C VAL A 441 -11.04 20.74 5.36
N ASP A 442 -10.02 20.94 4.53
CA ASP A 442 -8.92 19.98 4.42
C ASP A 442 -8.03 20.04 5.67
N LEU A 443 -7.84 21.23 6.25
CA LEU A 443 -7.19 21.38 7.56
C LEU A 443 -8.01 20.71 8.68
N HIS A 444 -9.35 20.80 8.66
CA HIS A 444 -10.22 20.07 9.59
C HIS A 444 -9.97 18.56 9.52
N LEU A 445 -9.96 18.01 8.29
CA LEU A 445 -9.69 16.60 8.06
C LEU A 445 -8.28 16.19 8.52
N ARG A 446 -7.27 17.05 8.31
CA ARG A 446 -5.89 16.84 8.77
C ARG A 446 -5.75 16.83 10.29
N GLN A 447 -6.52 17.66 11.01
CA GLN A 447 -6.46 17.79 12.47
C GLN A 447 -7.30 16.73 13.20
N ALA A 448 -8.45 16.35 12.65
CA ALA A 448 -9.40 15.45 13.30
C ALA A 448 -9.36 14.01 12.75
N CYS A 449 -9.43 13.84 11.43
CA CYS A 449 -9.73 12.56 10.80
C CYS A 449 -8.47 11.75 10.42
N ALA A 450 -7.41 12.43 10.00
CA ALA A 450 -6.19 11.79 9.51
C ALA A 450 -5.39 11.05 10.61
N MET A 451 -5.70 11.27 11.89
CA MET A 451 -5.11 10.55 13.03
C MET A 451 -5.20 9.02 12.89
N CYS A 452 -6.36 8.52 12.47
CA CYS A 452 -6.65 7.07 12.38
C CYS A 452 -6.39 6.49 10.99
N HIS A 453 -5.77 7.26 10.08
CA HIS A 453 -5.56 6.87 8.70
C HIS A 453 -4.59 5.68 8.58
N LEU A 454 -4.94 4.67 7.76
CA LEU A 454 -4.11 3.48 7.55
C LEU A 454 -2.69 3.80 7.06
N GLY A 455 -2.54 4.87 6.26
CA GLY A 455 -1.26 5.30 5.72
C GLY A 455 -0.40 6.12 6.68
N ARG A 456 -0.89 6.46 7.88
CA ARG A 456 -0.07 7.11 8.92
C ARG A 456 1.14 6.23 9.22
N LYS A 457 2.33 6.83 9.15
CA LYS A 457 3.57 6.10 9.38
C LYS A 457 3.69 5.74 10.86
N LYS A 458 3.95 4.47 11.14
CA LYS A 458 4.37 4.00 12.45
C LYS A 458 5.88 4.06 12.52
N THR A 459 6.40 4.80 13.50
CA THR A 459 7.84 5.01 13.75
C THR A 459 8.37 4.19 14.91
N GLU A 460 7.47 3.70 15.77
CA GLU A 460 7.80 2.95 16.98
C GLU A 460 7.39 1.49 16.88
N VAL A 461 8.19 0.61 17.47
CA VAL A 461 7.89 -0.82 17.58
C VAL A 461 6.90 -1.04 18.72
N GLY A 462 6.00 -2.01 18.55
CA GLY A 462 5.02 -2.39 19.56
C GLY A 462 3.70 -2.84 18.97
N PRO A 463 2.83 -3.44 19.81
CA PRO A 463 1.48 -3.82 19.41
C PRO A 463 0.66 -2.60 18.96
N ASN A 464 -0.39 -2.84 18.18
CA ASN A 464 -1.38 -1.81 17.88
C ASN A 464 -2.37 -1.76 19.05
N GLY A 465 -2.20 -0.76 19.92
CA GLY A 465 -3.06 -0.48 21.06
C GLY A 465 -4.15 0.56 20.74
N GLU A 466 -4.87 0.99 21.77
CA GLU A 466 -5.92 2.02 21.68
C GLU A 466 -5.37 3.43 21.36
N ASP A 467 -4.05 3.60 21.44
CA ASP A 467 -3.27 4.82 21.23
C ASP A 467 -2.30 4.74 20.03
N SER A 468 -2.26 3.60 19.34
CA SER A 468 -1.31 3.33 18.25
C SER A 468 -2.05 3.06 16.94
N PHE A 469 -2.08 4.07 16.06
CA PHE A 469 -2.82 4.06 14.79
C PHE A 469 -1.91 4.02 13.57
N GLY A 470 -2.44 3.49 12.46
CA GLY A 470 -1.74 3.42 11.18
C GLY A 470 -0.78 2.23 11.09
N GLY A 471 0.28 2.36 10.28
CA GLY A 471 1.27 1.31 10.07
C GLY A 471 1.06 0.47 8.81
N GLY A 472 0.12 0.86 7.93
CA GLY A 472 -0.14 0.15 6.67
C GLY A 472 -0.49 -1.33 6.88
N CYS A 473 0.27 -2.22 6.25
CA CYS A 473 0.07 -3.67 6.37
C CYS A 473 0.15 -4.16 7.82
N ASN A 474 1.03 -3.55 8.64
CA ASN A 474 1.21 -3.92 10.03
C ASN A 474 0.04 -3.55 10.93
N ALA A 475 -0.84 -2.64 10.49
CA ALA A 475 -2.04 -2.27 11.25
C ALA A 475 -2.88 -3.51 11.57
N CYS A 476 -2.94 -4.45 10.61
CA CYS A 476 -3.74 -5.68 10.72
C CYS A 476 -2.88 -6.93 10.89
N HIS A 477 -1.77 -7.06 10.16
CA HIS A 477 -1.06 -8.33 10.04
C HIS A 477 -0.01 -8.60 11.12
N LEU A 478 0.38 -7.57 11.88
CA LEU A 478 1.41 -7.69 12.91
C LEU A 478 0.79 -8.09 14.26
N SER A 479 1.18 -9.25 14.77
CA SER A 479 0.67 -9.80 16.03
C SER A 479 1.81 -10.05 17.01
N TYR A 480 1.70 -9.47 18.20
CA TYR A 480 2.64 -9.65 19.30
C TYR A 480 2.13 -10.74 20.23
N ASP A 481 2.64 -11.96 20.03
CA ASP A 481 2.41 -13.08 20.94
C ASP A 481 3.16 -12.87 22.28
N PRO A 482 2.86 -13.66 23.34
CA PRO A 482 3.50 -13.46 24.64
C PRO A 482 5.04 -13.48 24.60
N PRO A 483 5.72 -14.37 23.84
CA PRO A 483 7.17 -14.32 23.67
C PRO A 483 7.68 -13.01 23.04
N ALA A 484 7.06 -12.54 21.94
CA ALA A 484 7.46 -11.28 21.31
C ALA A 484 7.24 -10.07 22.23
N ARG A 485 6.15 -10.05 23.02
CA ARG A 485 5.92 -8.98 24.01
C ARG A 485 6.98 -8.97 25.11
N ALA A 486 7.33 -10.13 25.65
CA ALA A 486 8.37 -10.25 26.66
C ALA A 486 9.74 -9.82 26.12
N ALA A 487 10.08 -10.23 24.89
CA ALA A 487 11.32 -9.82 24.25
C ALA A 487 11.38 -8.30 23.97
N LEU A 488 10.26 -7.69 23.55
CA LEU A 488 10.17 -6.24 23.37
C LEU A 488 10.35 -5.49 24.70
N GLN A 489 9.75 -5.97 25.79
CA GLN A 489 9.90 -5.38 27.12
C GLN A 489 11.34 -5.47 27.61
N ALA A 490 11.98 -6.64 27.47
CA ALA A 490 13.40 -6.81 27.81
C ALA A 490 14.30 -5.90 26.96
N TYR A 491 14.01 -5.76 25.67
CA TYR A 491 14.72 -4.85 24.78
C TYR A 491 14.61 -3.40 25.26
N ALA A 492 13.40 -2.91 25.59
CA ALA A 492 13.20 -1.56 26.09
C ALA A 492 14.07 -1.27 27.33
N VAL A 493 14.07 -2.18 28.32
CA VAL A 493 14.91 -2.07 29.52
C VAL A 493 16.40 -2.05 29.17
N SER A 494 16.84 -2.93 28.27
CA SER A 494 18.26 -2.98 27.85
C SER A 494 18.69 -1.71 27.11
N LYS A 495 17.80 -1.15 26.28
CA LYS A 495 18.01 0.06 25.49
C LYS A 495 18.17 1.27 26.40
N ASP A 496 17.31 1.41 27.40
CA ASP A 496 17.39 2.49 28.39
C ASP A 496 18.68 2.41 29.22
N ALA A 497 19.19 1.20 29.45
CA ALA A 497 20.47 0.96 30.12
C ALA A 497 21.71 1.09 29.20
N GLY A 498 21.55 1.52 27.94
CA GLY A 498 22.64 1.66 26.97
C GLY A 498 23.25 0.33 26.49
N ARG A 499 22.57 -0.79 26.73
CA ARG A 499 23.01 -2.17 26.45
C ARG A 499 22.04 -2.88 25.49
N ALA A 500 21.50 -2.14 24.54
CA ALA A 500 20.46 -2.63 23.61
C ALA A 500 20.92 -3.89 22.86
N GLU A 501 20.30 -5.03 23.17
CA GLU A 501 20.45 -6.27 22.41
C GLU A 501 19.18 -6.52 21.58
N PRO A 502 19.31 -6.95 20.31
CA PRO A 502 18.15 -7.16 19.46
C PRO A 502 17.21 -8.23 20.05
N PRO A 503 15.87 -8.04 20.01
CA PRO A 503 14.91 -9.04 20.47
C PRO A 503 15.11 -10.37 19.74
N THR A 504 15.14 -11.48 20.47
CA THR A 504 15.29 -12.83 19.90
C THR A 504 13.95 -13.47 19.52
N ALA A 505 12.83 -12.95 20.03
CA ALA A 505 11.49 -13.33 19.60
C ALA A 505 10.84 -12.16 18.84
N HIS A 506 10.57 -12.38 17.56
CA HIS A 506 9.98 -11.41 16.65
C HIS A 506 8.45 -11.54 16.63
N PRO A 507 7.67 -10.44 16.55
CA PRO A 507 6.23 -10.53 16.32
C PRO A 507 5.89 -11.30 15.04
N ALA A 508 4.75 -11.99 15.04
CA ALA A 508 4.29 -12.75 13.89
C ALA A 508 3.65 -11.83 12.84
N ILE A 509 3.91 -12.12 11.56
CA ILE A 509 3.19 -11.50 10.44
C ILE A 509 2.34 -12.58 9.78
N GLY A 510 1.02 -12.42 9.85
CA GLY A 510 0.13 -13.46 9.34
C GLY A 510 -1.33 -13.08 9.24
N LEU A 511 -2.15 -14.12 9.12
CA LEU A 511 -3.59 -13.97 8.98
C LEU A 511 -4.33 -14.05 10.34
N ASP A 512 -3.61 -14.20 11.46
CA ASP A 512 -4.21 -14.17 12.81
C ASP A 512 -4.53 -12.73 13.24
N ILE A 513 -5.63 -12.21 12.72
CA ILE A 513 -6.11 -10.84 12.91
C ILE A 513 -7.33 -10.90 13.83
N GLY A 514 -7.21 -10.38 15.04
CA GLY A 514 -8.31 -10.31 16.01
C GLY A 514 -9.00 -8.95 16.02
N ASN A 515 -10.04 -8.82 16.86
CA ASN A 515 -10.74 -7.56 17.04
C ASN A 515 -9.84 -6.42 17.56
N GLY A 516 -8.77 -6.72 18.30
CA GLY A 516 -7.85 -5.72 18.83
C GLY A 516 -7.20 -4.85 17.73
N GLN A 517 -6.80 -5.47 16.61
CA GLN A 517 -6.26 -4.75 15.46
C GLN A 517 -7.30 -3.83 14.80
N CYS A 518 -8.58 -4.23 14.78
CA CYS A 518 -9.65 -3.36 14.30
C CYS A 518 -9.97 -2.25 15.32
N PHE A 519 -9.91 -2.56 16.62
CA PHE A 519 -10.26 -1.67 17.72
C PHE A 519 -9.38 -0.42 17.77
N SER A 520 -8.08 -0.52 17.43
CA SER A 520 -7.19 0.65 17.41
C SER A 520 -7.76 1.77 16.54
N CYS A 521 -8.21 1.50 15.31
CA CYS A 521 -8.76 2.52 14.41
C CYS A 521 -10.28 2.70 14.50
N HIS A 522 -11.03 1.66 14.89
CA HIS A 522 -12.50 1.64 14.87
C HIS A 522 -13.18 1.86 16.24
N SER A 523 -12.41 2.26 17.26
CA SER A 523 -12.93 2.65 18.59
C SER A 523 -13.35 4.12 18.69
N ARG A 524 -13.07 4.95 17.68
CA ARG A 524 -13.38 6.39 17.66
C ARG A 524 -14.44 6.70 16.61
N SER A 525 -14.03 7.08 15.41
CA SER A 525 -14.94 7.49 14.33
C SER A 525 -15.90 6.36 13.91
N GLY A 526 -17.19 6.57 14.16
CA GLY A 526 -18.25 5.59 13.89
C GLY A 526 -18.45 4.52 14.96
N ARG A 527 -17.57 4.46 16.00
CA ARG A 527 -17.71 3.59 17.18
C ARG A 527 -18.01 2.13 16.84
N ILE A 528 -17.44 1.62 15.75
CA ILE A 528 -17.82 0.32 15.17
C ILE A 528 -17.39 -0.80 16.12
N SER A 529 -16.11 -0.84 16.52
CA SER A 529 -15.61 -1.90 17.40
C SER A 529 -16.23 -1.82 18.78
N THR A 530 -16.44 -0.61 19.31
CA THR A 530 -17.07 -0.44 20.62
C THR A 530 -18.53 -0.88 20.59
N SER A 531 -19.29 -0.54 19.54
CA SER A 531 -20.68 -0.98 19.40
C SER A 531 -20.80 -2.50 19.20
N TYR A 532 -19.90 -3.10 18.41
CA TYR A 532 -19.84 -4.56 18.22
C TYR A 532 -19.63 -5.31 19.55
N GLU A 533 -18.74 -4.77 20.40
CA GLU A 533 -18.48 -5.28 21.75
C GLU A 533 -19.54 -4.85 22.80
N GLY A 534 -20.50 -3.99 22.44
CA GLY A 534 -21.58 -3.55 23.33
C GLY A 534 -21.24 -2.37 24.24
N TRP A 535 -20.25 -1.55 23.90
CA TRP A 535 -19.78 -0.37 24.62
C TRP A 535 -20.25 0.93 23.96
N HIS A 536 -20.98 1.76 24.71
CA HIS A 536 -21.42 3.08 24.28
C HIS A 536 -20.61 4.19 24.98
N GLU A 537 -20.11 5.15 24.21
CA GLU A 537 -19.33 6.27 24.73
C GLU A 537 -20.20 7.24 25.53
N MET A 538 -19.71 7.69 26.69
CA MET A 538 -20.38 8.69 27.52
C MET A 538 -19.77 10.07 27.29
N HIS A 539 -20.62 11.07 27.05
CA HIS A 539 -20.20 12.47 26.99
C HIS A 539 -19.92 13.03 28.40
N GLU A 540 -20.82 12.76 29.35
CA GLU A 540 -20.72 13.17 30.76
C GLU A 540 -20.73 11.92 31.66
N PRO A 541 -19.57 11.27 31.86
CA PRO A 541 -19.49 10.10 32.73
C PRO A 541 -19.69 10.48 34.21
N PRO A 542 -20.31 9.62 35.03
CA PRO A 542 -20.39 9.87 36.45
C PRO A 542 -18.98 9.86 37.07
N ALA A 543 -18.72 10.72 38.06
CA ALA A 543 -17.37 10.95 38.61
C ALA A 543 -16.62 9.66 39.00
N HIS A 544 -17.31 8.68 39.59
CA HIS A 544 -16.73 7.40 39.99
C HIS A 544 -16.33 6.49 38.82
N ALA A 545 -16.83 6.73 37.60
CA ALA A 545 -16.41 6.01 36.41
C ALA A 545 -15.09 6.56 35.84
N SER A 546 -14.76 7.83 36.11
CA SER A 546 -13.53 8.47 35.62
C SER A 546 -12.39 8.48 36.65
N ASP A 547 -12.69 8.23 37.92
CA ASP A 547 -11.72 8.21 39.02
C ASP A 547 -10.75 7.01 38.92
N PRO A 548 -9.42 7.23 38.77
CA PRO A 548 -8.44 6.15 38.71
C PRO A 548 -8.14 5.53 40.09
N GLU A 549 -8.45 6.20 41.19
CA GLU A 549 -8.15 5.73 42.56
C GLU A 549 -9.25 4.83 43.14
N ARG A 550 -10.40 4.74 42.45
CA ARG A 550 -11.58 4.01 42.93
C ARG A 550 -11.85 2.75 42.11
N PRO A 551 -12.25 1.62 42.73
CA PRO A 551 -12.66 0.43 42.00
C PRO A 551 -13.85 0.73 41.08
N ARG A 552 -13.65 0.56 39.77
CA ARG A 552 -14.69 0.85 38.78
C ARG A 552 -15.66 -0.32 38.63
N PRO A 553 -16.98 -0.08 38.59
CA PRO A 553 -17.96 -1.11 38.22
C PRO A 553 -17.67 -1.69 36.83
N SER A 554 -17.86 -3.01 36.65
CA SER A 554 -17.59 -3.71 35.39
C SER A 554 -18.43 -3.24 34.19
N ARG A 555 -19.54 -2.53 34.45
CA ARG A 555 -20.37 -1.91 33.41
C ARG A 555 -19.72 -0.69 32.75
N TYR A 556 -18.59 -0.21 33.27
CA TYR A 556 -17.85 0.92 32.70
C TYR A 556 -16.46 0.51 32.24
N ARG A 557 -16.03 1.04 31.09
CA ARG A 557 -14.67 0.88 30.53
C ARG A 557 -14.06 2.25 30.27
N VAL A 558 -12.76 2.41 30.54
CA VAL A 558 -12.01 3.61 30.13
C VAL A 558 -10.90 3.18 29.20
N LEU A 559 -10.77 3.90 28.09
CA LEU A 559 -9.74 3.66 27.09
C LEU A 559 -8.44 4.40 27.45
N ALA A 560 -7.35 4.06 26.78
CA ALA A 560 -6.04 4.70 26.96
C ALA A 560 -6.08 6.24 26.75
N ASP A 561 -7.00 6.71 25.90
CA ASP A 561 -7.25 8.14 25.65
C ASP A 561 -8.28 8.76 26.60
N THR A 562 -8.52 8.12 27.75
CA THR A 562 -9.38 8.56 28.86
C THR A 562 -10.89 8.60 28.59
N ARG A 563 -11.34 8.29 27.37
CA ARG A 563 -12.78 8.21 27.08
C ARG A 563 -13.44 7.11 27.90
N VAL A 564 -14.64 7.41 28.40
CA VAL A 564 -15.41 6.49 29.25
C VAL A 564 -16.58 5.91 28.46
N PHE A 565 -16.80 4.61 28.62
CA PHE A 565 -17.87 3.86 27.96
C PHE A 565 -18.73 3.13 29.00
N GLU A 566 -20.01 2.99 28.72
CA GLU A 566 -20.96 2.17 29.47
C GLU A 566 -21.41 0.95 28.64
N GLN A 567 -21.62 -0.17 29.32
CA GLN A 567 -22.10 -1.40 28.71
C GLN A 567 -23.59 -1.30 28.37
N VAL A 568 -23.94 -1.60 27.12
CA VAL A 568 -25.33 -1.67 26.63
C VAL A 568 -25.68 -3.12 26.29
N VAL A 569 -25.66 -3.50 25.00
CA VAL A 569 -25.81 -4.89 24.56
C VAL A 569 -24.89 -5.12 23.35
N PRO A 570 -24.03 -6.17 23.38
CA PRO A 570 -23.19 -6.50 22.25
C PRO A 570 -23.95 -7.13 21.08
N ASP A 571 -23.33 -7.08 19.90
CA ASP A 571 -23.78 -7.82 18.73
C ASP A 571 -23.83 -9.34 19.03
N ILE A 572 -24.85 -10.01 18.51
CA ILE A 572 -24.98 -11.46 18.68
C ILE A 572 -23.79 -12.21 18.08
N HIS A 573 -23.23 -11.78 16.96
CA HIS A 573 -22.09 -12.44 16.33
C HIS A 573 -20.85 -12.33 17.24
N HIS A 574 -20.62 -11.16 17.84
CA HIS A 574 -19.57 -10.97 18.84
C HIS A 574 -19.78 -11.88 20.06
N GLN A 575 -21.00 -11.95 20.60
CA GLN A 575 -21.34 -12.84 21.72
C GLN A 575 -21.14 -14.33 21.39
N ARG A 576 -21.23 -14.71 20.11
CA ARG A 576 -20.92 -16.07 19.62
C ARG A 576 -19.45 -16.28 19.26
N GLY A 577 -18.60 -15.30 19.57
CA GLY A 577 -17.16 -15.36 19.41
C GLY A 577 -16.64 -15.01 18.02
N LEU A 578 -17.45 -14.41 17.14
CA LEU A 578 -16.98 -13.99 15.81
C LEU A 578 -16.12 -12.73 15.92
N ASP A 579 -14.97 -12.75 15.26
CA ASP A 579 -14.11 -11.59 15.06
C ASP A 579 -14.59 -10.79 13.82
N CYS A 580 -14.22 -9.52 13.70
CA CYS A 580 -14.59 -8.66 12.56
C CYS A 580 -14.23 -9.31 11.22
N ILE A 581 -13.09 -10.01 11.15
CA ILE A 581 -12.64 -10.67 9.93
C ILE A 581 -13.52 -11.86 9.54
N ASP A 582 -14.32 -12.44 10.44
CA ASP A 582 -15.20 -13.58 10.10
C ASP A 582 -16.30 -13.17 9.13
N CYS A 583 -16.73 -11.90 9.21
CA CYS A 583 -17.73 -11.30 8.33
C CYS A 583 -17.10 -10.54 7.14
N HIS A 584 -15.83 -10.11 7.26
CA HIS A 584 -15.17 -9.30 6.23
C HIS A 584 -14.19 -10.06 5.34
N THR A 585 -14.23 -9.82 4.02
CA THR A 585 -13.30 -10.44 3.06
C THR A 585 -12.03 -9.62 2.84
N ALA A 586 -11.01 -10.24 2.22
CA ALA A 586 -9.80 -9.56 1.80
C ALA A 586 -10.08 -8.40 0.82
N ASN A 587 -11.04 -8.58 -0.09
CA ASN A 587 -11.40 -7.55 -1.07
C ASN A 587 -12.18 -6.39 -0.43
N GLU A 588 -12.90 -6.64 0.68
CA GLU A 588 -13.56 -5.57 1.43
C GLU A 588 -12.58 -4.74 2.25
N THR A 589 -11.57 -5.35 2.87
CA THR A 589 -10.64 -4.66 3.77
C THR A 589 -9.44 -4.08 3.02
N MET A 590 -8.78 -4.89 2.19
CA MET A 590 -7.62 -4.51 1.38
C MET A 590 -8.00 -3.92 0.02
N GLY A 591 -9.30 -3.88 -0.33
CA GLY A 591 -9.79 -3.38 -1.61
C GLY A 591 -9.72 -4.42 -2.73
N ASP A 592 -10.55 -4.23 -3.75
CA ASP A 592 -10.61 -5.05 -4.97
C ASP A 592 -9.79 -4.44 -6.12
N GLY A 593 -9.02 -3.39 -5.84
CA GLY A 593 -8.26 -2.63 -6.82
C GLY A 593 -9.03 -1.50 -7.49
N THR A 594 -10.33 -1.34 -7.23
CA THR A 594 -11.13 -0.19 -7.64
C THR A 594 -11.22 0.82 -6.51
N ALA A 595 -11.08 2.11 -6.80
CA ALA A 595 -11.32 3.16 -5.82
C ALA A 595 -12.83 3.34 -5.62
N HIS A 596 -13.31 3.14 -4.40
CA HIS A 596 -14.72 3.31 -4.05
C HIS A 596 -14.94 4.62 -3.33
N ALA A 597 -16.06 5.30 -3.59
CA ALA A 597 -16.41 6.56 -2.91
C ALA A 597 -17.01 6.36 -1.52
N SER A 598 -17.41 5.13 -1.15
CA SER A 598 -18.00 4.86 0.17
C SER A 598 -17.84 3.39 0.57
N LYS A 599 -17.90 3.12 1.89
CA LYS A 599 -17.82 1.75 2.44
C LYS A 599 -18.89 0.82 1.86
N SER A 600 -20.11 1.32 1.62
CA SER A 600 -21.20 0.50 1.09
C SER A 600 -21.00 0.08 -0.37
N ALA A 601 -20.18 0.80 -1.15
CA ALA A 601 -19.83 0.40 -2.51
C ALA A 601 -18.75 -0.71 -2.53
N GLN A 602 -17.90 -0.75 -1.49
CA GLN A 602 -16.86 -1.77 -1.34
C GLN A 602 -17.35 -3.03 -0.60
N LEU A 603 -18.53 -3.00 0.05
CA LEU A 603 -19.12 -4.15 0.74
C LEU A 603 -19.46 -5.28 -0.25
N ARG A 604 -19.19 -6.53 0.16
CA ARG A 604 -19.34 -7.78 -0.62
C ARG A 604 -20.18 -8.81 0.11
N VAL A 605 -20.25 -8.75 1.45
CA VAL A 605 -20.98 -9.68 2.31
C VAL A 605 -22.22 -9.00 2.90
N GLY A 606 -23.36 -9.69 2.87
CA GLY A 606 -24.60 -9.30 3.55
C GLY A 606 -25.24 -10.47 4.30
N CYS A 607 -26.31 -10.16 5.04
CA CYS A 607 -26.97 -11.13 5.94
C CYS A 607 -27.40 -12.41 5.21
N GLU A 608 -28.06 -12.30 4.06
CA GLU A 608 -28.59 -13.49 3.35
C GLU A 608 -27.51 -14.32 2.65
N ASP A 609 -26.24 -13.85 2.60
CA ASP A 609 -25.13 -14.66 2.10
C ASP A 609 -24.71 -15.74 3.11
N CYS A 610 -25.11 -15.58 4.39
CA CYS A 610 -24.92 -16.58 5.45
C CYS A 610 -26.25 -17.14 5.98
N HIS A 611 -27.32 -16.33 5.97
CA HIS A 611 -28.64 -16.68 6.47
C HIS A 611 -29.60 -16.94 5.30
N ALA A 612 -29.62 -18.19 4.84
CA ALA A 612 -30.43 -18.60 3.69
C ALA A 612 -31.92 -18.29 3.90
N ARG A 613 -32.61 -17.92 2.81
CA ARG A 613 -34.07 -17.79 2.80
C ARG A 613 -34.75 -19.10 3.19
N PRO A 614 -35.95 -19.08 3.79
CA PRO A 614 -36.68 -20.31 4.10
C PRO A 614 -36.90 -21.08 2.78
N GLY A 615 -36.52 -22.36 2.76
CA GLY A 615 -36.60 -23.20 1.56
C GLY A 615 -35.53 -22.95 0.48
N ALA A 616 -34.63 -21.97 0.66
CA ALA A 616 -33.53 -21.72 -0.27
C ALA A 616 -32.23 -22.35 0.22
N THR A 617 -31.37 -22.74 -0.73
CA THR A 617 -29.99 -23.18 -0.46
C THR A 617 -29.01 -22.06 -0.76
N LEU A 618 -27.91 -21.98 -0.01
CA LEU A 618 -26.83 -21.05 -0.33
C LEU A 618 -26.09 -21.53 -1.60
N PRO A 619 -25.91 -20.68 -2.62
CA PRO A 619 -25.13 -21.04 -3.80
C PRO A 619 -23.67 -21.25 -3.38
N ALA A 620 -23.07 -22.37 -3.80
CA ALA A 620 -21.72 -22.72 -3.39
C ALA A 620 -20.89 -23.28 -4.56
N VAL A 621 -19.57 -23.13 -4.51
CA VAL A 621 -18.63 -23.54 -5.56
C VAL A 621 -17.50 -24.40 -4.98
N ALA A 622 -16.87 -25.23 -5.80
CA ALA A 622 -15.78 -26.08 -5.32
C ALA A 622 -14.53 -25.26 -4.99
N ALA A 623 -13.75 -25.69 -3.99
CA ALA A 623 -12.49 -25.04 -3.59
C ALA A 623 -11.48 -24.87 -4.75
N THR A 624 -11.50 -25.78 -5.73
CA THR A 624 -10.65 -25.73 -6.94
C THR A 624 -10.99 -24.58 -7.89
N THR A 625 -12.20 -24.01 -7.79
CA THR A 625 -12.68 -22.90 -8.63
C THR A 625 -12.42 -21.52 -8.00
N LEU A 626 -11.86 -21.50 -6.79
CA LEU A 626 -11.50 -20.25 -6.11
C LEU A 626 -10.34 -19.56 -6.81
N ASP A 627 -10.32 -18.24 -6.72
CA ASP A 627 -9.23 -17.43 -7.25
C ASP A 627 -7.89 -17.77 -6.56
N PRO A 628 -6.75 -17.41 -7.17
CA PRO A 628 -5.42 -17.74 -6.63
C PRO A 628 -5.18 -17.22 -5.21
N GLU A 629 -5.69 -16.04 -4.85
CA GLU A 629 -5.51 -15.45 -3.53
C GLU A 629 -6.32 -16.23 -2.49
N SER A 630 -7.60 -16.49 -2.75
CA SER A 630 -8.46 -17.30 -1.88
C SER A 630 -7.89 -18.71 -1.64
N ARG A 631 -7.36 -19.36 -2.68
CA ARG A 631 -6.69 -20.68 -2.53
C ARG A 631 -5.45 -20.60 -1.65
N ARG A 632 -4.67 -19.51 -1.76
CA ARG A 632 -3.48 -19.30 -0.93
C ARG A 632 -3.85 -18.98 0.52
N ILE A 633 -4.91 -18.22 0.74
CA ILE A 633 -5.50 -18.00 2.08
C ILE A 633 -5.91 -19.34 2.69
N LEU A 634 -6.64 -20.19 1.97
CA LEU A 634 -7.02 -21.52 2.48
C LEU A 634 -5.81 -22.39 2.81
N ALA A 635 -4.79 -22.41 1.95
CA ALA A 635 -3.55 -23.15 2.19
C ALA A 635 -2.80 -22.64 3.43
N LEU A 636 -2.76 -21.33 3.66
CA LEU A 636 -2.13 -20.73 4.84
C LEU A 636 -2.93 -20.98 6.14
N ARG A 637 -4.25 -21.09 6.03
CA ARG A 637 -5.15 -21.34 7.16
C ARG A 637 -5.16 -22.80 7.60
N ASP A 638 -4.90 -23.72 6.67
CA ASP A 638 -4.80 -25.16 6.90
C ASP A 638 -5.97 -25.75 7.72
N TRP A 639 -7.20 -25.33 7.38
CA TRP A 639 -8.39 -25.82 8.09
C TRP A 639 -8.72 -27.27 7.70
N PRO A 640 -8.98 -28.17 8.67
CA PRO A 640 -9.31 -29.56 8.38
C PRO A 640 -10.55 -29.71 7.49
N GLY A 641 -10.42 -30.53 6.44
CA GLY A 641 -11.51 -30.95 5.56
C GLY A 641 -12.00 -29.89 4.55
N VAL A 642 -11.52 -28.64 4.64
CA VAL A 642 -12.04 -27.52 3.83
C VAL A 642 -11.89 -27.74 2.31
N ALA A 643 -10.87 -28.48 1.88
CA ALA A 643 -10.65 -28.78 0.47
C ALA A 643 -11.77 -29.63 -0.17
N ARG A 644 -12.55 -30.37 0.63
CA ARG A 644 -13.69 -31.19 0.18
C ARG A 644 -15.01 -30.44 0.24
N ASP A 645 -15.05 -29.33 0.97
CA ASP A 645 -16.25 -28.53 1.13
C ASP A 645 -16.53 -27.67 -0.11
N ARG A 646 -17.77 -27.22 -0.25
CA ARG A 646 -18.15 -26.20 -1.23
C ARG A 646 -18.21 -24.85 -0.55
N HIS A 647 -17.61 -23.82 -1.12
CA HIS A 647 -17.57 -22.46 -0.57
C HIS A 647 -18.74 -21.64 -1.07
N VAL A 648 -19.46 -20.97 -0.16
CA VAL A 648 -20.60 -20.14 -0.51
C VAL A 648 -20.16 -18.97 -1.37
N ARG A 649 -20.91 -18.68 -2.43
CA ARG A 649 -20.73 -17.51 -3.28
C ARG A 649 -21.70 -16.43 -2.83
N ALA A 650 -21.17 -15.31 -2.33
CA ALA A 650 -21.98 -14.16 -1.99
C ALA A 650 -22.68 -13.59 -3.23
N ARG A 651 -23.74 -12.81 -3.03
CA ARG A 651 -24.47 -12.15 -4.12
C ARG A 651 -23.66 -11.15 -4.92
N SER A 652 -22.59 -10.61 -4.33
CA SER A 652 -21.57 -9.83 -5.04
C SER A 652 -20.83 -10.64 -6.10
N GLY A 653 -20.97 -11.96 -6.10
CA GLY A 653 -20.24 -12.90 -6.96
C GLY A 653 -18.98 -13.45 -6.30
N GLU A 654 -18.55 -12.89 -5.16
CA GLU A 654 -17.32 -13.28 -4.47
C GLU A 654 -17.49 -14.59 -3.68
N PRO A 655 -16.58 -15.56 -3.79
CA PRO A 655 -16.60 -16.73 -2.93
C PRO A 655 -16.12 -16.40 -1.51
N LEU A 656 -16.85 -16.89 -0.51
CA LEU A 656 -16.51 -16.74 0.89
C LEU A 656 -15.67 -17.93 1.35
N VAL A 657 -14.37 -17.70 1.57
CA VAL A 657 -13.42 -18.76 1.94
C VAL A 657 -13.81 -19.51 3.21
N ASN A 658 -14.47 -18.84 4.16
CA ASN A 658 -14.81 -19.39 5.46
C ASN A 658 -16.29 -19.74 5.61
N VAL A 659 -17.10 -19.60 4.58
CA VAL A 659 -18.51 -20.02 4.62
C VAL A 659 -18.67 -21.20 3.66
N VAL A 660 -19.01 -22.35 4.20
CA VAL A 660 -18.96 -23.62 3.48
C VAL A 660 -20.27 -24.38 3.57
N VAL A 661 -20.53 -25.23 2.58
CA VAL A 661 -21.56 -26.25 2.57
C VAL A 661 -20.84 -27.60 2.58
N ASP A 662 -21.04 -28.36 3.65
CA ASP A 662 -20.39 -29.67 3.82
C ASP A 662 -20.97 -30.74 2.87
N GLY A 663 -20.36 -31.93 2.87
CA GLY A 663 -20.81 -33.06 2.04
C GLY A 663 -22.23 -33.56 2.33
N THR A 664 -22.85 -33.14 3.44
CA THR A 664 -24.25 -33.44 3.77
C THR A 664 -25.22 -32.32 3.35
N GLY A 665 -24.71 -31.26 2.72
CA GLY A 665 -25.49 -30.12 2.28
C GLY A 665 -25.76 -29.08 3.38
N ARG A 666 -25.09 -29.17 4.53
CA ARG A 666 -25.33 -28.24 5.66
C ARG A 666 -24.39 -27.04 5.61
N PRO A 667 -24.92 -25.81 5.66
CA PRO A 667 -24.09 -24.60 5.66
C PRO A 667 -23.45 -24.36 7.04
N GLN A 668 -22.18 -23.98 7.03
CA GLN A 668 -21.36 -23.71 8.21
C GLN A 668 -20.47 -22.48 7.96
N LEU A 669 -20.18 -21.74 9.02
CA LEU A 669 -19.14 -20.72 9.05
C LEU A 669 -17.94 -21.26 9.82
N ILE A 670 -16.76 -21.10 9.26
CA ILE A 670 -15.48 -21.39 9.89
C ILE A 670 -14.95 -20.07 10.46
N ARG A 671 -14.63 -20.04 11.75
CA ARG A 671 -13.97 -18.89 12.36
C ARG A 671 -12.55 -18.80 11.84
N LYS A 672 -12.18 -17.66 11.26
CA LYS A 672 -10.97 -17.53 10.45
C LYS A 672 -9.69 -17.72 11.26
N ARG A 673 -9.68 -17.29 12.52
CA ARG A 673 -8.52 -17.42 13.42
C ARG A 673 -8.34 -18.85 13.94
N THR A 674 -9.44 -19.51 14.31
CA THR A 674 -9.39 -20.77 15.07
C THR A 674 -9.68 -22.03 14.24
N GLY A 675 -10.27 -21.89 13.05
CA GLY A 675 -10.76 -23.03 12.27
C GLY A 675 -12.03 -23.68 12.84
N GLU A 676 -12.60 -23.11 13.90
CA GLU A 676 -13.80 -23.63 14.54
C GLU A 676 -15.03 -23.51 13.62
N ARG A 677 -15.73 -24.63 13.40
CA ARG A 677 -16.96 -24.68 12.59
C ARG A 677 -18.18 -24.33 13.42
N ARG A 678 -19.03 -23.45 12.90
CA ARG A 678 -20.31 -23.02 13.47
C ARG A 678 -21.44 -23.28 12.48
N PRO A 679 -22.53 -23.95 12.87
CA PRO A 679 -23.67 -24.15 11.98
C PRO A 679 -24.34 -22.81 11.68
N LEU A 680 -24.64 -22.57 10.40
CA LEU A 680 -25.42 -21.41 9.99
C LEU A 680 -26.91 -21.69 10.13
N LYS A 681 -27.63 -20.71 10.69
CA LYS A 681 -29.09 -20.76 10.78
C LYS A 681 -29.70 -20.08 9.57
N ALA A 682 -30.66 -20.74 8.92
CA ALA A 682 -31.53 -20.08 7.95
C ALA A 682 -32.34 -18.97 8.64
N MET A 683 -32.78 -17.97 7.88
CA MET A 683 -33.69 -16.98 8.42
C MET A 683 -35.04 -17.61 8.81
N ALA A 684 -35.72 -17.01 9.79
CA ALA A 684 -37.02 -17.47 10.22
C ALA A 684 -38.07 -17.24 9.14
N ALA A 685 -39.11 -18.09 9.08
CA ALA A 685 -40.15 -18.02 8.05
C ALA A 685 -40.86 -16.66 8.03
N VAL A 686 -41.16 -16.11 9.21
CA VAL A 686 -41.75 -14.77 9.40
C VAL A 686 -40.95 -13.63 8.75
N CYS A 687 -39.64 -13.81 8.49
CA CYS A 687 -38.82 -12.81 7.82
C CYS A 687 -39.09 -12.73 6.31
N ALA A 688 -39.70 -13.76 5.72
CA ALA A 688 -40.02 -13.86 4.30
C ALA A 688 -41.52 -14.01 4.01
N GLU A 689 -42.36 -14.12 5.05
CA GLU A 689 -43.81 -14.28 4.95
C GLU A 689 -44.55 -12.93 4.93
N GLY A 690 -45.53 -12.81 4.04
CA GLY A 690 -46.45 -11.66 3.97
C GLY A 690 -45.90 -10.43 3.23
N GLY A 691 -46.82 -9.56 2.78
CA GLY A 691 -46.48 -8.37 1.99
C GLY A 691 -46.18 -7.11 2.82
N GLY A 692 -46.53 -7.10 4.12
CA GLY A 692 -46.50 -5.89 4.95
C GLY A 692 -45.12 -5.33 5.23
N HIS A 693 -44.08 -6.18 5.24
CA HIS A 693 -42.71 -5.83 5.63
C HIS A 693 -41.66 -6.09 4.55
N GLU A 694 -42.06 -6.33 3.30
CA GLU A 694 -41.14 -6.64 2.18
C GLU A 694 -40.07 -5.58 1.93
N ARG A 695 -40.33 -4.32 2.33
CA ARG A 695 -39.39 -3.20 2.19
C ARG A 695 -38.39 -3.13 3.35
N LEU A 696 -38.54 -3.85 4.45
CA LEU A 696 -37.61 -3.75 5.58
C LEU A 696 -36.26 -4.41 5.25
N SER A 697 -35.17 -3.71 5.57
CA SER A 697 -33.84 -4.33 5.65
C SER A 697 -33.70 -5.18 6.92
N CYS A 698 -32.77 -6.14 6.94
CA CYS A 698 -32.50 -6.92 8.15
C CYS A 698 -32.08 -6.02 9.31
N GLY A 699 -31.28 -4.98 9.05
CA GLY A 699 -30.85 -3.99 10.07
C GLY A 699 -32.02 -3.21 10.66
N SER A 700 -33.04 -2.85 9.87
CA SER A 700 -34.24 -2.19 10.39
C SER A 700 -34.97 -3.00 11.47
N CYS A 701 -34.89 -4.33 11.40
CA CYS A 701 -35.48 -5.24 12.37
C CYS A 701 -34.52 -5.59 13.50
N HIS A 702 -33.27 -5.93 13.19
CA HIS A 702 -32.36 -6.62 14.11
C HIS A 702 -31.33 -5.72 14.80
N THR A 703 -31.25 -4.44 14.44
CA THR A 703 -30.38 -3.48 15.13
C THR A 703 -30.98 -3.08 16.47
N ALA A 704 -30.31 -3.39 17.58
CA ALA A 704 -30.80 -3.08 18.91
C ALA A 704 -30.64 -1.60 19.29
N TRP A 705 -29.51 -1.00 18.93
CA TRP A 705 -29.21 0.40 19.24
C TRP A 705 -28.16 0.97 18.29
N ALA A 706 -28.09 2.29 18.16
CA ALA A 706 -27.04 2.97 17.43
C ALA A 706 -26.52 4.14 18.27
N PRO A 707 -25.20 4.44 18.23
CA PRO A 707 -24.66 5.63 18.86
C PRO A 707 -25.20 6.88 18.14
N ARG A 708 -25.69 7.85 18.91
CA ARG A 708 -26.31 9.09 18.41
C ARG A 708 -25.65 10.31 19.06
N CYS A 709 -25.41 11.34 18.24
CA CYS A 709 -24.94 12.65 18.65
C CYS A 709 -25.83 13.71 17.96
N PRO A 710 -26.92 14.17 18.60
CA PRO A 710 -27.94 14.97 17.94
C PRO A 710 -27.57 16.44 17.78
N THR A 711 -26.50 16.93 18.40
CA THR A 711 -25.99 18.30 18.20
C THR A 711 -24.48 18.32 18.24
N CYS A 712 -23.85 19.12 17.39
CA CYS A 712 -22.44 19.49 17.50
C CYS A 712 -22.20 20.90 16.96
N HIS A 713 -21.22 21.59 17.50
CA HIS A 713 -20.75 22.88 17.02
C HIS A 713 -19.29 22.74 16.62
N THR A 714 -18.97 23.16 15.40
CA THR A 714 -17.61 23.11 14.88
C THR A 714 -17.22 24.51 14.42
N ALA A 715 -16.16 25.06 15.01
CA ALA A 715 -15.69 26.41 14.73
C ALA A 715 -14.17 26.44 14.59
N PHE A 716 -13.68 27.37 13.77
CA PHE A 716 -12.26 27.57 13.58
C PHE A 716 -11.72 28.71 14.45
N ASP A 717 -10.82 28.41 15.39
CA ASP A 717 -10.11 29.40 16.20
C ASP A 717 -8.64 29.53 15.76
N ARG A 718 -8.30 30.71 15.22
CA ARG A 718 -6.96 31.01 14.72
C ARG A 718 -5.90 31.25 15.78
N ARG A 719 -6.30 31.41 17.04
CA ARG A 719 -5.37 31.70 18.14
C ARG A 719 -4.80 30.42 18.74
N ILE A 720 -5.45 29.29 18.50
CA ILE A 720 -5.11 28.00 19.09
C ILE A 720 -4.27 27.21 18.09
N GLU A 721 -3.15 26.66 18.54
CA GLU A 721 -2.37 25.69 17.77
C GLU A 721 -2.96 24.29 17.92
N ARG A 722 -2.96 23.52 16.82
CA ARG A 722 -3.38 22.11 16.85
C ARG A 722 -2.45 21.25 16.00
N TYR A 723 -2.34 19.99 16.39
CA TYR A 723 -1.51 19.01 15.69
C TYR A 723 -2.14 18.62 14.35
N ASP A 724 -1.33 18.67 13.30
CA ASP A 724 -1.69 18.22 11.97
C ASP A 724 -1.11 16.82 11.71
N TRP A 725 -1.99 15.84 11.54
CA TRP A 725 -1.58 14.42 11.46
C TRP A 725 -0.89 14.04 10.16
N LEU A 726 -1.01 14.85 9.10
CA LEU A 726 -0.32 14.58 7.83
C LEU A 726 1.00 15.34 7.72
N ALA A 727 1.11 16.53 8.33
CA ALA A 727 2.37 17.26 8.45
C ALA A 727 3.24 16.78 9.62
N GLU A 728 2.66 16.01 10.56
CA GLU A 728 3.28 15.54 11.79
C GLU A 728 3.84 16.70 12.66
N ALA A 729 3.16 17.85 12.65
CA ALA A 729 3.60 19.07 13.34
C ALA A 729 2.41 19.86 13.90
N TYR A 730 2.66 20.68 14.92
CA TYR A 730 1.70 21.69 15.37
C TYR A 730 1.64 22.82 14.35
N VAL A 731 0.42 23.26 14.02
CA VAL A 731 0.14 24.36 13.11
C VAL A 731 -0.79 25.37 13.75
N GLN A 732 -0.64 26.64 13.37
CA GLN A 732 -1.49 27.72 13.87
C GLN A 732 -2.91 27.60 13.28
N GLY A 733 -3.91 27.73 14.15
CA GLY A 733 -5.33 27.66 13.79
C GLY A 733 -5.90 26.27 14.00
N SER A 734 -6.91 26.18 14.85
CA SER A 734 -7.50 24.93 15.31
C SER A 734 -8.98 24.87 14.97
N TRP A 735 -9.42 23.74 14.45
CA TRP A 735 -10.82 23.37 14.49
C TRP A 735 -11.19 22.82 15.86
N GLU A 736 -12.13 23.48 16.52
CA GLU A 736 -12.71 23.04 17.79
C GLU A 736 -14.09 22.44 17.55
N GLU A 737 -14.34 21.30 18.18
CA GLU A 737 -15.59 20.57 18.10
C GLU A 737 -16.18 20.42 19.50
N GLU A 738 -17.41 20.88 19.66
CA GLU A 738 -18.18 20.71 20.87
C GLU A 738 -19.40 19.84 20.54
N ALA A 739 -19.62 18.79 21.32
CA ALA A 739 -20.71 17.84 21.08
C ALA A 739 -21.78 17.98 22.17
N GLY A 740 -23.03 17.72 21.79
CA GLY A 740 -24.10 17.54 22.77
C GLY A 740 -24.13 16.13 23.37
N PRO A 741 -25.19 15.79 24.11
CA PRO A 741 -25.31 14.51 24.78
C PRO A 741 -25.27 13.30 23.82
N PHE A 742 -24.65 12.21 24.24
CA PHE A 742 -24.62 10.94 23.50
C PHE A 742 -25.74 10.00 23.94
N PHE A 743 -26.35 9.29 22.99
CA PHE A 743 -27.43 8.33 23.26
C PHE A 743 -27.22 6.99 22.56
N ALA A 744 -27.70 5.92 23.20
CA ALA A 744 -27.73 4.55 22.69
C ALA A 744 -29.18 4.05 22.59
N ASN A 745 -29.89 4.46 21.54
CA ASN A 745 -31.29 4.07 21.29
C ASN A 745 -31.43 3.36 19.95
N PRO A 746 -32.52 2.59 19.71
CA PRO A 746 -32.83 2.04 18.40
C PRO A 746 -32.77 3.11 17.31
N PRO A 747 -32.23 2.83 16.11
CA PRO A 747 -32.02 3.82 15.04
C PRO A 747 -33.36 4.35 14.45
N THR A 748 -33.27 5.53 13.84
CA THR A 748 -34.38 6.13 13.08
C THR A 748 -34.53 5.39 11.76
N LEU A 749 -35.74 5.24 11.27
CA LEU A 749 -36.03 4.55 10.03
C LEU A 749 -36.26 5.55 8.89
N GLY A 750 -35.80 5.18 7.71
CA GLY A 750 -35.97 6.00 6.50
C GLY A 750 -35.88 5.13 5.27
N LEU A 751 -36.04 5.76 4.11
CA LEU A 751 -36.02 5.08 2.83
C LEU A 751 -34.66 5.19 2.16
N ARG A 752 -34.17 4.08 1.61
CA ARG A 752 -33.05 3.98 0.69
C ARG A 752 -33.52 3.43 -0.65
N ARG A 753 -33.06 4.02 -1.74
CA ARG A 753 -33.24 3.52 -3.11
C ARG A 753 -32.05 2.65 -3.48
N GLY A 754 -32.30 1.45 -4.01
CA GLY A 754 -31.24 0.58 -4.53
C GLY A 754 -30.60 1.15 -5.81
N ALA A 755 -29.32 0.85 -6.02
CA ALA A 755 -28.64 1.13 -7.28
C ALA A 755 -29.26 0.27 -8.41
N ALA A 756 -29.40 0.84 -9.61
CA ALA A 756 -30.24 0.35 -10.70
C ALA A 756 -29.89 -1.04 -11.29
N ALA A 757 -28.85 -1.74 -10.83
CA ALA A 757 -28.34 -2.95 -11.46
C ALA A 757 -29.26 -4.19 -11.38
N THR A 758 -30.22 -4.26 -10.45
CA THR A 758 -31.16 -5.39 -10.31
C THR A 758 -32.63 -4.96 -10.19
N GLY A 759 -32.97 -3.80 -10.74
CA GLY A 759 -34.28 -3.16 -10.53
C GLY A 759 -34.30 -2.37 -9.21
N SER A 760 -34.80 -1.15 -9.28
CA SER A 760 -34.90 -0.23 -8.15
C SER A 760 -35.87 -0.78 -7.09
N LYS A 761 -35.39 -1.60 -6.16
CA LYS A 761 -36.11 -1.89 -4.91
C LYS A 761 -35.76 -0.83 -3.88
N GLU A 762 -36.79 -0.12 -3.43
CA GLU A 762 -36.69 0.72 -2.24
C GLU A 762 -36.65 -0.18 -0.99
N ALA A 763 -35.79 0.16 -0.03
CA ALA A 763 -35.69 -0.50 1.25
C ALA A 763 -35.79 0.52 2.38
N ILE A 764 -36.49 0.17 3.45
CA ILE A 764 -36.45 0.85 4.73
C ILE A 764 -35.17 0.40 5.44
N ASP A 765 -34.38 1.36 5.90
CA ASP A 765 -33.04 1.15 6.45
C ASP A 765 -32.84 2.00 7.71
N THR A 766 -31.69 1.85 8.38
CA THR A 766 -31.37 2.50 9.65
C THR A 766 -30.54 3.76 9.47
N PHE A 767 -30.94 4.82 10.17
CA PHE A 767 -30.35 6.14 10.13
C PHE A 767 -30.17 6.70 11.54
N VAL A 768 -29.18 7.58 11.69
CA VAL A 768 -28.96 8.37 12.91
C VAL A 768 -28.76 9.84 12.53
N PRO A 769 -28.96 10.77 13.48
CA PRO A 769 -28.44 12.12 13.34
C PRO A 769 -26.95 12.04 12.95
N GLY A 770 -26.65 12.43 11.73
CA GLY A 770 -25.28 12.38 11.21
C GLY A 770 -24.57 13.68 11.55
N MET A 771 -25.17 14.80 11.12
CA MET A 771 -24.60 16.15 11.22
C MET A 771 -25.74 17.14 11.40
N ILE A 772 -26.18 17.29 12.65
CA ILE A 772 -27.03 18.39 13.07
C ILE A 772 -26.10 19.36 13.76
N MET A 773 -25.57 20.29 12.96
CA MET A 773 -24.40 21.05 13.32
C MET A 773 -24.44 22.49 12.83
N THR A 774 -23.79 23.34 13.61
CA THR A 774 -23.44 24.70 13.21
C THR A 774 -21.95 24.71 12.86
N LEU A 775 -21.64 25.13 11.64
CA LEU A 775 -20.28 25.25 11.11
C LEU A 775 -19.93 26.73 11.00
N ASP A 776 -18.94 27.19 11.75
CA ASP A 776 -18.33 28.50 11.53
C ASP A 776 -17.11 28.34 10.62
N ARG A 777 -17.26 28.79 9.37
CA ARG A 777 -16.25 28.70 8.31
C ARG A 777 -15.44 30.00 8.17
N THR A 778 -15.43 30.87 9.18
CA THR A 778 -14.74 32.17 9.10
C THR A 778 -13.21 32.00 9.17
N PHE A 779 -12.55 31.92 8.02
CA PHE A 779 -11.13 31.57 7.91
C PHE A 779 -10.14 32.72 8.01
N ARG A 780 -10.49 33.96 7.62
CA ARG A 780 -9.57 35.11 7.71
C ARG A 780 -10.10 36.29 8.53
N ALA A 781 -9.17 37.12 9.02
CA ALA A 781 -9.48 38.14 10.03
C ALA A 781 -10.09 39.34 9.31
N GLY A 782 -11.22 39.83 9.80
CA GLY A 782 -11.98 40.88 9.13
C GLY A 782 -12.91 40.37 8.01
N GLU A 783 -13.00 39.06 7.78
CA GLU A 783 -14.08 38.48 6.95
C GLU A 783 -15.41 38.51 7.71
N PRO A 784 -16.54 38.69 7.00
CA PRO A 784 -17.86 38.57 7.62
C PRO A 784 -18.08 37.14 8.16
N PRO A 785 -18.84 36.97 9.26
CA PRO A 785 -19.16 35.64 9.79
C PRO A 785 -19.79 34.74 8.73
N ASP A 786 -19.19 33.57 8.49
CA ASP A 786 -19.68 32.55 7.57
C ASP A 786 -20.17 31.33 8.36
N VAL A 787 -21.37 31.47 8.94
CA VAL A 787 -21.97 30.45 9.80
C VAL A 787 -23.06 29.69 9.05
N VAL A 788 -22.90 28.38 8.94
CA VAL A 788 -23.82 27.50 8.23
C VAL A 788 -24.42 26.46 9.16
N PHE A 789 -25.74 26.35 9.17
CA PHE A 789 -26.45 25.27 9.85
C PHE A 789 -26.74 24.12 8.88
N ARG A 790 -26.47 22.88 9.32
CA ARG A 790 -26.77 21.65 8.59
C ARG A 790 -27.58 20.73 9.49
N ARG A 791 -28.66 20.13 8.94
CA ARG A 791 -29.41 19.04 9.55
C ARG A 791 -29.44 17.84 8.61
N LEU A 792 -28.51 16.91 8.82
CA LEU A 792 -28.32 15.76 7.94
C LEU A 792 -28.38 14.46 8.75
N TYR A 793 -29.05 13.47 8.20
CA TYR A 793 -29.04 12.11 8.73
C TYR A 793 -28.15 11.23 7.88
N ALA A 794 -27.43 10.33 8.56
CA ALA A 794 -26.54 9.38 7.91
C ALA A 794 -27.12 7.97 8.02
N ARG A 795 -27.05 7.21 6.93
CA ARG A 795 -27.28 5.76 6.97
C ARG A 795 -26.18 5.12 7.83
N ILE A 796 -26.55 4.20 8.72
CA ILE A 796 -25.61 3.54 9.62
C ILE A 796 -25.86 2.03 9.69
N GLU A 797 -24.78 1.27 9.80
CA GLU A 797 -24.76 -0.11 10.26
C GLU A 797 -23.97 -0.15 11.58
N PRO A 798 -24.63 -0.10 12.75
CA PRO A 798 -23.96 0.13 14.02
C PRO A 798 -23.32 -1.11 14.60
N HIS A 799 -23.49 -2.30 13.99
CA HIS A 799 -22.94 -3.56 14.50
C HIS A 799 -23.47 -3.89 15.90
N THR A 800 -24.79 -3.81 16.07
CA THR A 800 -25.49 -4.17 17.32
C THR A 800 -26.63 -5.15 17.03
N THR A 801 -26.40 -6.02 16.06
CA THR A 801 -27.37 -6.99 15.57
C THR A 801 -27.77 -7.96 16.68
N ARG A 802 -29.05 -8.27 16.78
CA ARG A 802 -29.62 -9.17 17.78
C ARG A 802 -30.49 -10.25 17.17
N THR A 803 -30.68 -11.34 17.91
CA THR A 803 -31.65 -12.39 17.57
C THR A 803 -33.08 -11.85 17.65
N GLU A 804 -33.33 -10.96 18.60
CA GLU A 804 -34.60 -10.28 18.76
C GLU A 804 -34.78 -9.20 17.68
N ALA A 805 -35.97 -9.13 17.09
CA ALA A 805 -36.35 -8.01 16.24
C ALA A 805 -36.99 -6.89 17.07
N ARG A 806 -36.97 -5.65 16.56
CA ARG A 806 -37.72 -4.52 17.13
C ARG A 806 -39.20 -4.87 17.28
N SER A 807 -39.79 -4.44 18.39
CA SER A 807 -41.24 -4.56 18.62
C SER A 807 -42.00 -3.73 17.59
N CYS A 808 -43.24 -4.12 17.27
CA CYS A 808 -44.09 -3.38 16.35
C CYS A 808 -44.29 -1.94 16.85
N LYS A 809 -44.44 -1.74 18.17
CA LYS A 809 -44.57 -0.40 18.77
C LYS A 809 -43.31 0.44 18.58
N SER A 810 -42.12 -0.15 18.63
CA SER A 810 -40.86 0.55 18.41
C SER A 810 -40.71 1.08 16.98
N CYS A 811 -41.46 0.56 16.01
CA CYS A 811 -41.45 1.08 14.63
C CYS A 811 -42.66 1.96 14.32
N HIS A 812 -43.85 1.59 14.83
CA HIS A 812 -45.12 2.21 14.44
C HIS A 812 -45.61 3.30 15.39
N ASN A 813 -45.19 3.30 16.66
CA ASN A 813 -45.64 4.23 17.71
C ASN A 813 -44.49 5.02 18.34
N ASP A 814 -43.26 4.84 17.86
CA ASP A 814 -42.09 5.54 18.36
C ASP A 814 -41.78 6.76 17.47
N PRO A 815 -41.89 7.99 18.00
CA PRO A 815 -41.60 9.20 17.22
C PRO A 815 -40.13 9.28 16.76
N GLU A 816 -39.19 8.69 17.50
CA GLU A 816 -37.77 8.69 17.12
C GLU A 816 -37.51 7.77 15.93
N ALA A 817 -38.21 6.62 15.88
CA ALA A 817 -38.17 5.70 14.73
C ALA A 817 -38.74 6.34 13.46
N LEU A 818 -39.78 7.17 13.59
CA LEU A 818 -40.42 7.90 12.49
C LEU A 818 -39.64 9.15 12.05
N GLY A 819 -38.66 9.58 12.84
CA GLY A 819 -37.83 10.76 12.55
C GLY A 819 -38.36 12.07 13.11
N TYR A 820 -39.35 12.06 14.02
CA TYR A 820 -39.88 13.25 14.68
C TYR A 820 -39.01 13.75 15.85
N GLY A 821 -37.99 12.97 16.23
CA GLY A 821 -37.19 13.19 17.43
C GLY A 821 -37.83 12.57 18.68
N ARG A 822 -37.16 12.69 19.82
CA ARG A 822 -37.71 12.17 21.08
C ARG A 822 -38.90 13.03 21.51
N GLY A 823 -39.87 12.39 22.15
CA GLY A 823 -41.06 13.07 22.63
C GLY A 823 -42.20 12.11 22.94
N GLN A 824 -43.38 12.65 23.18
CA GLN A 824 -44.58 11.90 23.45
C GLN A 824 -45.50 11.92 22.24
N LEU A 825 -45.72 10.74 21.64
CA LEU A 825 -46.66 10.53 20.56
C LEU A 825 -47.94 9.88 21.13
N ARG A 826 -49.09 10.56 21.02
CA ARG A 826 -50.35 10.15 21.65
C ARG A 826 -51.46 10.02 20.61
N LEU A 827 -52.30 9.00 20.76
CA LEU A 827 -53.52 8.82 19.96
C LEU A 827 -54.72 9.29 20.79
N GLU A 828 -55.35 10.38 20.37
CA GLU A 828 -56.49 10.99 21.05
C GLU A 828 -57.79 10.66 20.32
N ARG A 829 -58.81 10.22 21.05
CA ARG A 829 -60.14 9.95 20.48
C ARG A 829 -60.85 11.27 20.19
N VAL A 830 -61.29 11.46 18.95
CA VAL A 830 -62.05 12.66 18.52
C VAL A 830 -63.54 12.37 18.54
N SER A 831 -63.96 11.19 18.06
CA SER A 831 -65.36 10.73 18.07
C SER A 831 -65.41 9.19 18.05
N PRO A 832 -66.59 8.54 18.13
CA PRO A 832 -66.68 7.08 18.06
C PRO A 832 -66.02 6.52 16.80
N GLY A 833 -65.00 5.67 16.99
CA GLY A 833 -64.24 5.04 15.90
C GLY A 833 -63.19 5.93 15.23
N VAL A 834 -63.06 7.21 15.63
CA VAL A 834 -62.14 8.19 15.02
C VAL A 834 -61.18 8.75 16.06
N ALA A 835 -59.90 8.76 15.69
CA ALA A 835 -58.83 9.32 16.52
C ALA A 835 -57.91 10.27 15.74
N ARG A 836 -57.05 11.00 16.44
CA ARG A 836 -56.03 11.88 15.89
C ARG A 836 -54.72 11.67 16.65
N TRP A 837 -53.61 11.67 15.93
CA TRP A 837 -52.29 11.63 16.52
C TRP A 837 -51.82 13.04 16.92
N THR A 838 -51.24 13.17 18.11
CA THR A 838 -50.58 14.39 18.60
C THR A 838 -49.14 14.06 19.00
N PHE A 839 -48.21 14.98 18.75
CA PHE A 839 -46.80 14.84 19.11
C PHE A 839 -46.33 16.04 19.91
N VAL A 840 -45.72 15.78 21.07
CA VAL A 840 -45.07 16.79 21.91
C VAL A 840 -43.58 16.44 22.01
N PRO A 841 -42.67 17.27 21.46
CA PRO A 841 -41.24 16.97 21.47
C PRO A 841 -40.66 17.05 22.89
N ALA A 842 -39.62 16.26 23.16
CA ALA A 842 -38.93 16.23 24.45
C ALA A 842 -38.01 17.44 24.68
N ALA A 843 -37.60 18.10 23.59
CA ALA A 843 -36.77 19.29 23.61
C ALA A 843 -37.42 20.40 22.76
N PRO A 844 -37.16 21.68 23.08
CA PRO A 844 -37.64 22.79 22.27
C PRO A 844 -37.06 22.74 20.85
N ALA A 845 -37.78 23.36 19.91
CA ALA A 845 -37.34 23.52 18.55
C ALA A 845 -36.08 24.41 18.47
N LEU A 846 -35.16 24.05 17.57
CA LEU A 846 -34.00 24.87 17.26
C LEU A 846 -34.44 26.14 16.51
N PRO A 847 -33.89 27.33 16.83
CA PRO A 847 -34.23 28.57 16.14
C PRO A 847 -33.97 28.56 14.64
N GLN A 848 -32.99 27.76 14.18
CA GLN A 848 -32.52 27.73 12.80
C GLN A 848 -33.58 27.18 11.83
N ASP A 849 -34.39 26.21 12.27
CA ASP A 849 -35.34 25.52 11.38
C ASP A 849 -36.65 25.06 12.03
N GLY A 850 -36.89 25.40 13.30
CA GLY A 850 -38.14 25.10 13.97
C GLY A 850 -38.34 23.61 14.31
N LEU A 851 -37.29 22.78 14.23
CA LEU A 851 -37.36 21.35 14.58
C LEU A 851 -36.57 21.03 15.86
N PRO A 852 -37.02 20.06 16.68
CA PRO A 852 -36.22 19.55 17.78
C PRO A 852 -34.83 19.10 17.31
N ALA A 853 -33.82 19.24 18.16
CA ALA A 853 -32.43 18.94 17.80
C ALA A 853 -32.24 17.50 17.28
N ASP A 854 -33.01 16.54 17.79
CA ASP A 854 -32.95 15.13 17.40
C ASP A 854 -33.99 14.71 16.35
N ALA A 855 -34.68 15.66 15.70
CA ALA A 855 -35.65 15.37 14.65
C ALA A 855 -35.02 15.36 13.24
N TRP A 856 -35.46 14.45 12.37
CA TRP A 856 -35.16 14.44 10.94
C TRP A 856 -36.23 15.20 10.14
N ILE A 857 -37.49 15.06 10.55
CA ILE A 857 -38.66 15.61 9.87
C ILE A 857 -39.68 16.17 10.87
N PRO A 858 -40.50 17.16 10.45
CA PRO A 858 -41.64 17.59 11.24
C PRO A 858 -42.72 16.50 11.35
N PHE A 859 -43.48 16.53 12.44
CA PHE A 859 -44.64 15.66 12.64
C PHE A 859 -45.68 15.84 11.51
N LEU A 860 -46.00 14.75 10.80
CA LEU A 860 -46.90 14.74 9.64
C LEU A 860 -46.56 15.77 8.56
N GLY A 861 -45.27 16.11 8.41
CA GLY A 861 -44.79 17.02 7.38
C GLY A 861 -43.65 16.40 6.56
N THR A 862 -43.21 17.15 5.56
CA THR A 862 -42.04 16.84 4.75
C THR A 862 -40.95 17.86 5.01
N ARG A 863 -39.69 17.45 4.79
CA ARG A 863 -38.55 18.37 4.78
C ARG A 863 -38.08 18.53 3.34
N THR A 864 -37.83 19.76 2.93
CA THR A 864 -37.25 20.11 1.62
C THR A 864 -35.73 20.28 1.74
N GLY A 865 -35.01 20.41 0.62
CA GLY A 865 -33.55 20.56 0.61
C GLY A 865 -32.76 19.29 0.99
N ARG A 866 -31.48 19.46 1.32
CA ARG A 866 -30.52 18.36 1.58
C ARG A 866 -30.79 17.67 2.92
N VAL A 867 -31.35 16.45 2.91
CA VAL A 867 -31.77 15.66 4.10
C VAL A 867 -30.70 14.72 4.64
N SER A 868 -29.70 14.47 3.81
CA SER A 868 -28.63 13.50 3.98
C SER A 868 -27.46 13.93 3.11
N THR A 869 -26.28 13.38 3.37
CA THR A 869 -25.10 13.53 2.52
C THR A 869 -25.15 12.64 1.26
N ARG A 870 -26.22 11.86 1.11
CA ARG A 870 -26.46 10.99 -0.04
C ARG A 870 -27.83 11.24 -0.64
N ASP A 871 -27.91 11.20 -1.97
CA ASP A 871 -29.15 11.42 -2.73
C ASP A 871 -30.02 10.17 -2.86
N ASP A 872 -29.46 8.99 -2.55
CA ASP A 872 -30.17 7.70 -2.60
C ASP A 872 -31.00 7.42 -1.34
N VAL A 873 -31.07 8.36 -0.39
CA VAL A 873 -31.81 8.19 0.87
C VAL A 873 -32.69 9.39 1.20
N ARG A 874 -33.81 9.14 1.89
CA ARG A 874 -34.74 10.19 2.35
C ARG A 874 -35.52 9.76 3.60
N PRO A 875 -36.04 10.71 4.39
CA PRO A 875 -37.03 10.38 5.42
C PRO A 875 -38.35 9.92 4.79
N PHE A 876 -39.27 9.43 5.63
CA PHE A 876 -40.62 9.08 5.20
C PHE A 876 -41.40 10.30 4.72
N ASN A 877 -42.11 10.15 3.61
CA ASN A 877 -43.07 11.16 3.17
C ASN A 877 -44.35 11.08 4.02
N VAL A 878 -45.25 12.07 3.87
CA VAL A 878 -46.47 12.15 4.69
C VAL A 878 -47.39 10.94 4.49
N GLU A 879 -47.48 10.38 3.28
CA GLU A 879 -48.29 9.19 3.02
C GLU A 879 -47.74 7.97 3.76
N GLU A 880 -46.42 7.75 3.71
CA GLU A 880 -45.73 6.69 4.42
C GLU A 880 -45.90 6.84 5.93
N GLN A 881 -45.72 8.05 6.46
CA GLN A 881 -45.99 8.36 7.88
C GLN A 881 -47.41 7.99 8.28
N ARG A 882 -48.42 8.43 7.51
CA ARG A 882 -49.83 8.10 7.75
C ARG A 882 -50.08 6.60 7.72
N ARG A 883 -49.50 5.87 6.78
CA ARG A 883 -49.62 4.41 6.70
C ARG A 883 -49.04 3.72 7.93
N ILE A 884 -47.84 4.13 8.35
CA ILE A 884 -47.16 3.57 9.53
C ILE A 884 -47.99 3.84 10.80
N LEU A 885 -48.45 5.07 11.00
CA LEU A 885 -49.27 5.49 12.14
C LEU A 885 -50.69 4.90 12.13
N THR A 886 -51.22 4.52 10.96
CA THR A 886 -52.52 3.82 10.87
C THR A 886 -52.41 2.41 11.45
N VAL A 887 -51.31 1.69 11.17
CA VAL A 887 -51.00 0.42 11.85
C VAL A 887 -50.72 0.68 13.34
N GLY A 888 -50.00 1.76 13.65
CA GLY A 888 -49.71 2.19 15.01
C GLY A 888 -50.94 2.38 15.89
N ALA A 889 -52.03 2.89 15.31
CA ALA A 889 -53.29 3.07 16.02
C ALA A 889 -53.86 1.73 16.50
N CYS A 890 -53.73 0.66 15.71
CA CYS A 890 -54.16 -0.68 16.11
C CYS A 890 -53.33 -1.19 17.29
N LEU A 891 -52.03 -0.90 17.33
CA LEU A 891 -51.10 -1.29 18.40
C LEU A 891 -51.35 -0.53 19.72
N THR A 892 -52.18 0.52 19.74
CA THR A 892 -52.63 1.16 20.99
C THR A 892 -53.68 0.32 21.71
N CYS A 893 -54.44 -0.51 20.98
CA CYS A 893 -55.50 -1.37 21.53
C CYS A 893 -55.15 -2.86 21.51
N HIS A 894 -54.27 -3.29 20.60
CA HIS A 894 -53.91 -4.69 20.40
C HIS A 894 -52.45 -4.96 20.80
N ASP A 895 -52.24 -6.10 21.47
CA ASP A 895 -50.90 -6.65 21.63
C ASP A 895 -50.33 -7.04 20.25
N GLU A 896 -49.03 -6.85 20.05
CA GLU A 896 -48.35 -7.10 18.77
C GLU A 896 -48.39 -8.58 18.37
N ARG A 897 -48.53 -9.50 19.33
CA ARG A 897 -48.66 -10.94 19.07
C ARG A 897 -50.11 -11.37 18.91
N SER A 898 -51.08 -10.47 19.01
CA SER A 898 -52.49 -10.82 18.88
C SER A 898 -52.85 -11.27 17.45
N PRO A 899 -53.87 -12.15 17.28
CA PRO A 899 -54.26 -12.64 15.96
C PRO A 899 -54.57 -11.55 14.91
N PRO A 900 -55.22 -10.42 15.25
CA PRO A 900 -55.39 -9.31 14.31
C PRO A 900 -54.08 -8.72 13.81
N MET A 901 -53.09 -8.56 14.69
CA MET A 901 -51.78 -7.98 14.33
C MET A 901 -50.91 -8.95 13.54
N GLN A 902 -50.96 -10.26 13.85
CA GLN A 902 -50.29 -11.27 13.03
C GLN A 902 -50.87 -11.31 11.60
N ARG A 903 -52.20 -11.24 11.45
CA ARG A 903 -52.85 -11.14 10.13
C ARG A 903 -52.52 -9.83 9.41
N ALA A 904 -52.29 -8.74 10.14
CA ALA A 904 -51.97 -7.44 9.56
C ALA A 904 -50.64 -7.44 8.78
N VAL A 905 -49.69 -8.31 9.15
CA VAL A 905 -48.43 -8.50 8.43
C VAL A 905 -48.67 -9.10 7.04
N ALA A 906 -49.66 -9.99 6.91
CA ALA A 906 -50.04 -10.61 5.64
C ALA A 906 -50.92 -9.68 4.80
N ASP A 907 -52.02 -9.16 5.36
CA ASP A 907 -52.95 -8.25 4.68
C ASP A 907 -53.59 -7.25 5.66
N PHE A 908 -52.98 -6.08 5.77
CA PHE A 908 -53.50 -5.01 6.63
C PHE A 908 -54.85 -4.47 6.15
N LYS A 909 -55.13 -4.45 4.84
CA LYS A 909 -56.39 -3.92 4.31
C LYS A 909 -57.56 -4.80 4.74
N ALA A 910 -57.39 -6.12 4.68
CA ALA A 910 -58.39 -7.08 5.16
C ALA A 910 -58.65 -6.94 6.66
N VAL A 911 -57.60 -6.74 7.48
CA VAL A 911 -57.76 -6.51 8.93
C VAL A 911 -58.54 -5.24 9.22
N VAL A 912 -58.24 -4.14 8.52
CA VAL A 912 -58.97 -2.88 8.67
C VAL A 912 -60.42 -2.98 8.19
N ALA A 913 -60.69 -3.76 7.13
CA ALA A 913 -62.05 -4.00 6.65
C ALA A 913 -62.90 -4.81 7.65
N ALA A 914 -62.30 -5.77 8.34
CA ALA A 914 -62.95 -6.61 9.35
C ALA A 914 -63.02 -5.98 10.77
N ARG A 915 -62.73 -4.68 10.89
CA ARG A 915 -62.68 -3.99 12.19
C ARG A 915 -64.05 -3.88 12.86
N ARG A 916 -64.06 -3.83 14.19
CA ARG A 916 -65.25 -3.51 14.97
C ARG A 916 -65.47 -1.99 15.01
N PRO A 917 -66.70 -1.48 15.19
CA PRO A 917 -66.97 -0.05 15.31
C PRO A 917 -66.22 0.65 16.46
N VAL A 918 -65.82 -0.12 17.50
CA VAL A 918 -65.04 0.38 18.64
C VAL A 918 -63.58 0.69 18.29
N CYS A 919 -63.07 0.14 17.18
CA CYS A 919 -61.68 0.31 16.76
C CYS A 919 -61.42 1.76 16.38
N LEU A 920 -60.30 2.30 16.88
CA LEU A 920 -59.87 3.67 16.60
C LEU A 920 -59.05 3.70 15.31
N LEU A 921 -59.53 4.44 14.31
CA LEU A 921 -58.74 4.77 13.13
C LEU A 921 -58.39 6.25 13.11
N PRO A 922 -57.14 6.60 12.74
CA PRO A 922 -56.75 7.99 12.62
C PRO A 922 -57.48 8.67 11.46
N SER A 923 -58.06 9.85 11.72
CA SER A 923 -58.53 10.76 10.68
C SER A 923 -57.36 11.60 10.18
N TRP A 924 -57.14 11.55 8.87
CA TRP A 924 -56.13 12.34 8.17
C TRP A 924 -56.70 13.59 7.49
N LYS A 925 -57.99 13.87 7.72
CA LYS A 925 -58.68 15.10 7.32
C LYS A 925 -58.37 16.25 8.28
#